data_AF-A0A3M7KZ45-F1
#
_entry.id   AF-A0A3M7KZ45-F1
#
_cell.length_a   1.000
_cell.length_b   1.000
_cell.length_c   1.000
_cell.angle_alpha   90.00
_cell.angle_beta   90.00
_cell.angle_gamma   90.00
#
_symmetry.space_group_name_H-M   'P 1'
#
loop_
_entity.id
_entity.type
_entity.pdbx_description
1 polymer ?
#
loop_
_entity_poly.entity_id
_entity_poly.type
_entity_poly.pdbx_seq_one_letter_code
_entity_poly.pdbx_strand_id
1 'polypeptide(L)'
;KCLATVRTDYAPGDQCYVLHLAQTPGEAVVAAALSTRTVKLFSTDASGLRFTGDLKAHTHSITGMVSAAHSPAALYTASGDGVVRAWDLRAGAVAQEFRAGCRGEALSVAVGPTLVAAGVADNLALWDARSGRQMAHWGDTHAQDVTAVQLHPDAPAALVSGSEDGLLAVFDLSAGLDEDESFQAALNIDNAVAATGWYGQGGTKLWCTTGTETLHLWEWQAACNEEGGGGQGSLADVADARAQLSALTPDFEGGVSYLVGCSYDAASETLGLMGGSLEGGLGIYPVVDSDAVAPLRAPLSVLAGGHADIVRCALHLGGGRVVTGGEDARVCLWDLTQNGAPSPPTTSLGEMASYYLSVQPHLFQETVDRQFSLLQEAKEKDQASESGEGTSSTSTDLVLSRRMAEVQRAERGRAVEDLMYVCILGKFRDLGVDMLPRIEEVQESSDTLRALTEGVHSREALDMVKEHVLGVLGPASMAYAATKIKMSALQAAQVYAASVLFGYFLRRVDTRFQLAKSLDMLPESQEEAVARLERLFSAADDGLPEGATPHPEVPGSDAAAAKPAEESEAASSDRPPADQPPPTSALVKKTKGALRRYVESFDQQTMLDMANNLQSCSPSMFRLFTERRLVTQEGGALVERQTKALFGDPKALQRQMQEAVGKDIASLDDLMERVQKAVADGKVETLTLTVGTQRRAVLEAVAYGVFLRDVESWVDGEYALLSPHRGGGSAGLSL
;
A
#
# COMPACT_ATOMS: atom_id res chain seq x y z
N LYS A 1 4.77 7.06 2.20
CA LYS A 1 5.23 7.35 3.59
C LYS A 1 6.76 7.32 3.67
N CYS A 2 7.39 8.19 4.48
CA CYS A 2 8.82 8.06 4.80
C CYS A 2 9.03 6.89 5.79
N LEU A 3 9.78 5.88 5.37
CA LEU A 3 10.13 4.71 6.19
C LEU A 3 11.33 4.98 7.08
N ALA A 4 12.36 5.64 6.54
CA ALA A 4 13.59 5.91 7.26
C ALA A 4 14.25 7.20 6.76
N THR A 5 14.91 7.90 7.66
CA THR A 5 15.69 9.10 7.37
C THR A 5 17.05 8.96 8.03
N VAL A 6 18.11 9.10 7.24
CA VAL A 6 19.50 9.00 7.71
C VAL A 6 20.26 10.25 7.34
N ARG A 7 21.15 10.68 8.24
CA ARG A 7 22.01 11.85 8.05
C ARG A 7 23.34 11.46 7.41
N THR A 8 23.85 12.33 6.54
CA THR A 8 25.09 12.13 5.77
C THR A 8 26.23 13.03 6.20
N ASP A 9 25.97 14.05 7.01
CA ASP A 9 26.98 14.88 7.67
C ASP A 9 27.77 14.08 8.73
N TYR A 10 29.00 14.52 9.00
CA TYR A 10 29.84 13.93 10.04
C TYR A 10 29.53 14.51 11.42
N ALA A 11 29.25 15.81 11.49
CA ALA A 11 28.76 16.49 12.67
C ALA A 11 27.46 17.26 12.36
N PRO A 12 26.50 17.31 13.31
CA PRO A 12 25.28 18.09 13.15
C PRO A 12 25.57 19.56 12.82
N GLY A 13 25.11 20.00 11.64
CA GLY A 13 25.27 21.38 11.17
C GLY A 13 26.39 21.58 10.14
N ASP A 14 27.17 20.55 9.81
CA ASP A 14 28.07 20.61 8.67
C ASP A 14 27.26 20.77 7.37
N GLN A 15 27.67 21.70 6.51
CA GLN A 15 27.09 21.83 5.18
C GLN A 15 27.47 20.61 4.35
N CYS A 16 26.50 19.73 4.10
CA CYS A 16 26.68 18.50 3.34
C CYS A 16 25.44 18.27 2.50
N TYR A 17 25.58 18.37 1.18
CA TYR A 17 24.47 18.20 0.24
C TYR A 17 24.58 16.83 -0.39
N VAL A 18 23.44 16.13 -0.52
CA VAL A 18 23.37 14.90 -1.30
C VAL A 18 23.09 15.28 -2.75
N LEU A 19 24.08 15.10 -3.63
CA LEU A 19 24.04 15.58 -5.00
C LEU A 19 23.45 14.53 -5.97
N HIS A 20 23.87 13.27 -5.82
CA HIS A 20 23.44 12.18 -6.68
C HIS A 20 23.19 10.90 -5.87
N LEU A 21 22.28 10.08 -6.37
CA LEU A 21 21.98 8.75 -5.84
C LEU A 21 22.16 7.71 -6.96
N ALA A 22 22.67 6.55 -6.60
CA ALA A 22 22.77 5.39 -7.48
C ALA A 22 22.52 4.12 -6.67
N GLN A 23 21.86 3.12 -7.26
CA GLN A 23 21.66 1.82 -6.64
C GLN A 23 22.42 0.77 -7.42
N THR A 24 23.09 -0.12 -6.71
CA THR A 24 23.72 -1.28 -7.34
C THR A 24 22.72 -2.41 -7.56
N PRO A 25 22.75 -3.07 -8.74
CA PRO A 25 21.96 -4.28 -8.97
C PRO A 25 22.30 -5.35 -7.93
N GLY A 26 21.30 -6.12 -7.50
CA GLY A 26 21.50 -7.30 -6.63
C GLY A 26 21.61 -6.98 -5.14
N GLU A 27 22.72 -6.40 -4.68
CA GLU A 27 23.03 -6.25 -3.24
C GLU A 27 22.25 -5.13 -2.52
N ALA A 28 21.37 -4.42 -3.22
CA ALA A 28 20.52 -3.35 -2.69
C ALA A 28 21.32 -2.28 -1.90
N VAL A 29 22.54 -1.97 -2.37
CA VAL A 29 23.33 -0.87 -1.85
C VAL A 29 22.94 0.40 -2.59
N VAL A 30 22.61 1.44 -1.83
CA VAL A 30 22.40 2.80 -2.31
C VAL A 30 23.63 3.63 -2.00
N ALA A 31 24.22 4.20 -3.04
CA ALA A 31 25.32 5.15 -2.96
C ALA A 31 24.77 6.58 -3.02
N ALA A 32 25.26 7.45 -2.14
CA ALA A 32 24.93 8.86 -2.08
C ALA A 32 26.21 9.70 -2.25
N ALA A 33 26.32 10.42 -3.36
CA ALA A 33 27.42 11.34 -3.62
C ALA A 33 27.17 12.66 -2.88
N LEU A 34 28.19 13.14 -2.16
CA LEU A 34 28.07 14.31 -1.29
C LEU A 34 28.89 15.49 -1.80
N SER A 35 28.48 16.71 -1.46
CA SER A 35 29.26 17.94 -1.71
C SER A 35 30.63 17.94 -1.02
N THR A 36 30.81 17.09 -0.01
CA THR A 36 32.10 16.83 0.66
C THR A 36 33.06 15.96 -0.16
N ARG A 37 32.71 15.63 -1.42
CA ARG A 37 33.53 14.86 -2.38
C ARG A 37 33.71 13.39 -1.99
N THR A 38 32.86 12.93 -1.07
CA THR A 38 32.78 11.53 -0.63
C THR A 38 31.49 10.90 -1.12
N VAL A 39 31.49 9.59 -1.30
CA VAL A 39 30.27 8.81 -1.53
C VAL A 39 29.99 7.99 -0.28
N LYS A 40 28.80 8.10 0.29
CA LYS A 40 28.34 7.24 1.39
C LYS A 40 27.50 6.10 0.86
N LEU A 41 27.72 4.90 1.40
CA LEU A 41 27.04 3.67 1.02
C LEU A 41 26.05 3.27 2.11
N PHE A 42 24.87 2.84 1.68
CA PHE A 42 23.78 2.40 2.54
C PHE A 42 23.23 1.07 2.04
N SER A 43 23.08 0.09 2.93
CA SER A 43 22.25 -1.09 2.67
C SER A 43 20.79 -0.71 2.84
N THR A 44 19.93 -1.12 1.90
CA THR A 44 18.48 -0.97 2.02
C THR A 44 17.83 -2.30 2.41
N ASP A 45 17.21 -2.35 3.58
CA ASP A 45 16.39 -3.48 4.03
C ASP A 45 14.90 -3.09 3.99
N ALA A 46 13.99 -4.02 4.29
CA ALA A 46 12.54 -3.74 4.32
C ALA A 46 12.18 -2.59 5.28
N SER A 47 12.92 -2.47 6.39
CA SER A 47 12.62 -1.52 7.46
C SER A 47 13.48 -0.25 7.48
N GLY A 48 14.43 -0.05 6.56
CA GLY A 48 15.20 1.20 6.55
C GLY A 48 16.52 1.22 5.78
N LEU A 49 17.27 2.29 6.03
CA LEU A 49 18.59 2.60 5.46
C LEU A 49 19.67 2.38 6.54
N ARG A 50 20.67 1.56 6.25
CA ARG A 50 21.81 1.31 7.16
C ARG A 50 23.12 1.73 6.51
N PHE A 51 23.86 2.62 7.14
CA PHE A 51 25.19 3.01 6.68
C PHE A 51 26.16 1.81 6.69
N THR A 52 26.86 1.58 5.58
CA THR A 52 27.81 0.46 5.41
C THR A 52 29.25 0.93 5.23
N GLY A 53 29.48 2.14 4.69
CA GLY A 53 30.82 2.70 4.53
C GLY A 53 30.85 3.96 3.69
N ASP A 54 32.02 4.58 3.59
CA ASP A 54 32.27 5.77 2.77
C ASP A 54 33.47 5.57 1.83
N LEU A 55 33.38 6.20 0.66
CA LEU A 55 34.44 6.26 -0.34
C LEU A 55 34.93 7.70 -0.43
N LYS A 56 36.23 7.90 -0.18
CA LYS A 56 36.89 9.20 -0.44
C LYS A 56 37.09 9.36 -1.94
N ALA A 57 36.04 9.84 -2.59
CA ALA A 57 35.88 9.62 -4.02
C ALA A 57 36.78 10.51 -4.88
N HIS A 58 36.74 11.83 -4.66
CA HIS A 58 37.42 12.78 -5.53
C HIS A 58 38.06 13.94 -4.80
N THR A 59 38.94 14.65 -5.52
CA THR A 59 39.59 15.87 -5.01
C THR A 59 38.76 17.13 -5.24
N HIS A 60 37.81 17.09 -6.19
CA HIS A 60 36.85 18.14 -6.52
C HIS A 60 35.41 17.60 -6.43
N SER A 61 34.43 18.43 -6.77
CA SER A 61 33.01 18.05 -6.70
C SER A 61 32.72 16.83 -7.56
N ILE A 62 31.82 15.97 -7.06
CA ILE A 62 31.28 14.84 -7.84
C ILE A 62 30.12 15.42 -8.66
N THR A 63 30.16 15.19 -9.96
CA THR A 63 29.26 15.78 -10.97
C THR A 63 28.34 14.74 -11.61
N GLY A 64 28.71 13.46 -11.54
CA GLY A 64 27.90 12.35 -12.02
C GLY A 64 28.22 11.07 -11.27
N MET A 65 27.22 10.19 -11.15
CA MET A 65 27.37 8.89 -10.52
C MET A 65 26.41 7.88 -11.15
N VAL A 66 26.92 6.70 -11.50
CA VAL A 66 26.14 5.63 -12.13
C VAL A 66 26.63 4.26 -11.67
N SER A 67 25.70 3.32 -11.52
CA SER A 67 26.04 1.92 -11.24
C SER A 67 26.06 1.10 -12.52
N ALA A 68 26.94 0.11 -12.60
CA ALA A 68 26.96 -0.83 -13.71
C ALA A 68 25.87 -1.90 -13.54
N ALA A 69 24.88 -1.91 -14.45
CA ALA A 69 23.82 -2.93 -14.46
C ALA A 69 24.36 -4.38 -14.53
N HIS A 70 25.48 -4.56 -15.22
CA HIS A 70 26.13 -5.85 -15.45
C HIS A 70 27.14 -6.26 -14.36
N SER A 71 27.42 -5.38 -13.38
CA SER A 71 28.38 -5.63 -12.32
C SER A 71 27.86 -5.11 -10.97
N PRO A 72 27.30 -5.98 -10.11
CA PRO A 72 26.57 -5.59 -8.90
C PRO A 72 27.44 -4.90 -7.83
N ALA A 73 28.76 -4.96 -7.95
CA ALA A 73 29.69 -4.34 -7.03
C ALA A 73 30.46 -3.15 -7.63
N ALA A 74 30.10 -2.70 -8.84
CA ALA A 74 30.83 -1.62 -9.53
C ALA A 74 30.02 -0.32 -9.56
N LEU A 75 30.64 0.74 -9.05
CA LEU A 75 30.12 2.11 -9.06
C LEU A 75 31.07 3.02 -9.84
N TYR A 76 30.54 3.93 -10.64
CA TYR A 76 31.30 4.90 -11.41
C TYR A 76 30.98 6.32 -10.96
N THR A 77 32.01 7.15 -10.81
CA THR A 77 31.87 8.54 -10.40
C THR A 77 32.64 9.45 -11.35
N ALA A 78 31.99 10.52 -11.81
CA ALA A 78 32.61 11.63 -12.55
C ALA A 78 32.83 12.83 -11.63
N SER A 79 33.83 13.64 -11.93
CA SER A 79 34.18 14.78 -11.08
C SER A 79 34.82 15.93 -11.87
N GLY A 80 34.66 17.13 -11.30
CA GLY A 80 35.41 18.32 -11.69
C GLY A 80 36.94 18.20 -11.55
N ASP A 81 37.48 17.10 -11.01
CA ASP A 81 38.91 16.82 -11.08
C ASP A 81 39.36 16.25 -12.45
N GLY A 82 38.42 16.10 -13.39
CA GLY A 82 38.65 15.63 -14.76
C GLY A 82 38.86 14.12 -14.85
N VAL A 83 38.53 13.38 -13.79
CA VAL A 83 38.72 11.92 -13.72
C VAL A 83 37.38 11.24 -13.51
N VAL A 84 37.15 10.16 -14.27
CA VAL A 84 36.11 9.19 -13.94
C VAL A 84 36.75 8.03 -13.18
N ARG A 85 36.16 7.61 -12.06
CA ARG A 85 36.65 6.49 -11.25
C ARG A 85 35.65 5.35 -11.25
N ALA A 86 36.14 4.13 -11.49
CA ALA A 86 35.42 2.89 -11.20
C ALA A 86 35.83 2.38 -9.81
N TRP A 87 34.83 2.04 -9.00
CA TRP A 87 34.98 1.56 -7.64
C TRP A 87 34.55 0.11 -7.54
N ASP A 88 35.33 -0.73 -6.86
CA ASP A 88 34.83 -2.01 -6.35
C ASP A 88 34.31 -1.79 -4.93
N LEU A 89 32.98 -1.85 -4.78
CA LEU A 89 32.30 -1.61 -3.51
C LEU A 89 32.63 -2.65 -2.44
N ARG A 90 33.03 -3.87 -2.83
CA ARG A 90 33.44 -4.92 -1.89
C ARG A 90 34.82 -4.63 -1.31
N ALA A 91 35.72 -4.08 -2.13
CA ALA A 91 37.05 -3.67 -1.72
C ALA A 91 37.07 -2.28 -1.07
N GLY A 92 36.05 -1.47 -1.31
CA GLY A 92 36.00 -0.06 -0.88
C GLY A 92 37.09 0.79 -1.52
N ALA A 93 37.55 0.43 -2.72
CA ALA A 93 38.72 1.02 -3.35
C ALA A 93 38.49 1.29 -4.84
N VAL A 94 39.29 2.22 -5.38
CA VAL A 94 39.32 2.51 -6.82
C VAL A 94 39.88 1.30 -7.56
N ALA A 95 39.07 0.71 -8.43
CA ALA A 95 39.47 -0.37 -9.32
C ALA A 95 40.18 0.18 -10.56
N GLN A 96 39.68 1.29 -11.10
CA GLN A 96 40.22 1.89 -12.33
C GLN A 96 39.98 3.40 -12.37
N GLU A 97 40.89 4.14 -13.00
CA GLU A 97 40.73 5.57 -13.30
C GLU A 97 40.74 5.79 -14.81
N PHE A 98 39.81 6.60 -15.30
CA PHE A 98 39.71 6.99 -16.70
C PHE A 98 39.98 8.49 -16.79
N ARG A 99 40.98 8.84 -17.59
CA ARG A 99 41.33 10.22 -17.90
C ARG A 99 41.19 10.42 -19.39
N ALA A 100 40.53 11.51 -19.77
CA ALA A 100 40.45 11.89 -21.16
C ALA A 100 41.80 12.52 -21.59
N GLY A 101 42.14 12.36 -22.86
CA GLY A 101 43.28 13.07 -23.45
C GLY A 101 43.10 14.60 -23.51
N CYS A 102 41.88 15.11 -23.32
CA CYS A 102 41.56 16.53 -23.28
C CYS A 102 41.59 17.09 -21.84
N ARG A 103 41.63 18.43 -21.73
CA ARG A 103 41.53 19.13 -20.46
C ARG A 103 40.09 19.57 -20.25
N GLY A 104 39.52 19.27 -19.09
CA GLY A 104 38.17 19.68 -18.73
C GLY A 104 37.69 18.97 -17.48
N GLU A 105 36.59 19.46 -16.93
CA GLU A 105 35.86 18.78 -15.86
C GLU A 105 35.09 17.60 -16.46
N ALA A 106 35.10 16.44 -15.79
CA ALA A 106 34.21 15.36 -16.19
C ALA A 106 32.83 15.67 -15.60
N LEU A 107 31.83 15.96 -16.42
CA LEU A 107 30.53 16.46 -15.99
C LEU A 107 29.47 15.36 -15.91
N SER A 108 29.62 14.32 -16.71
CA SER A 108 28.66 13.22 -16.79
C SER A 108 29.36 11.89 -17.07
N VAL A 109 28.73 10.78 -16.73
CA VAL A 109 29.26 9.43 -16.97
C VAL A 109 28.14 8.44 -17.25
N ALA A 110 28.34 7.59 -18.26
CA ALA A 110 27.53 6.43 -18.57
C ALA A 110 28.39 5.17 -18.62
N VAL A 111 27.81 4.03 -18.24
CA VAL A 111 28.52 2.75 -18.25
C VAL A 111 27.66 1.65 -18.87
N GLY A 112 28.23 0.97 -19.86
CA GLY A 112 27.71 -0.23 -20.50
C GLY A 112 28.59 -1.44 -20.20
N PRO A 113 28.24 -2.64 -20.71
CA PRO A 113 28.98 -3.87 -20.44
C PRO A 113 30.44 -3.85 -20.90
N THR A 114 30.76 -3.08 -21.94
CA THR A 114 32.11 -3.03 -22.53
C THR A 114 32.69 -1.62 -22.58
N LEU A 115 31.87 -0.59 -22.37
CA LEU A 115 32.20 0.80 -22.66
C LEU A 115 31.87 1.69 -21.46
N VAL A 116 32.77 2.64 -21.19
CA VAL A 116 32.52 3.79 -20.33
C VAL A 116 32.52 5.02 -21.23
N ALA A 117 31.51 5.87 -21.10
CA ALA A 117 31.42 7.14 -21.81
C ALA A 117 31.29 8.29 -20.80
N ALA A 118 31.87 9.44 -21.10
CA ALA A 118 31.75 10.61 -20.25
C ALA A 118 31.78 11.91 -21.07
N GLY A 119 31.01 12.90 -20.62
CA GLY A 119 31.15 14.28 -21.05
C GLY A 119 32.28 14.95 -20.26
N VAL A 120 33.29 15.48 -20.95
CA VAL A 120 34.45 16.16 -20.37
C VAL A 120 34.57 17.55 -21.00
N ALA A 121 34.11 18.57 -20.25
CA ALA A 121 33.77 19.88 -20.82
C ALA A 121 32.88 19.71 -22.06
N ASP A 122 33.27 20.27 -23.20
CA ASP A 122 32.59 20.18 -24.49
C ASP A 122 32.85 18.89 -25.29
N ASN A 123 33.64 17.96 -24.75
CA ASN A 123 34.04 16.74 -25.46
C ASN A 123 33.33 15.49 -24.92
N LEU A 124 33.20 14.48 -25.76
CA LEU A 124 32.85 13.11 -25.36
C LEU A 124 34.11 12.24 -25.35
N ALA A 125 34.30 11.50 -24.27
CA ALA A 125 35.40 10.55 -24.13
C ALA A 125 34.87 9.14 -23.87
N LEU A 126 35.47 8.17 -24.56
CA LEU A 126 35.02 6.79 -24.62
C LEU A 126 36.20 5.87 -24.26
N TRP A 127 35.97 4.95 -23.32
CA TRP A 127 36.98 4.00 -22.87
C TRP A 127 36.44 2.57 -22.86
N ASP A 128 37.34 1.63 -23.10
CA ASP A 128 37.07 0.22 -22.87
C ASP A 128 36.96 -0.02 -21.36
N ALA A 129 35.81 -0.50 -20.89
CA ALA A 129 35.50 -0.65 -19.47
C ALA A 129 36.47 -1.60 -18.76
N ARG A 130 36.95 -2.63 -19.46
CA ARG A 130 37.77 -3.70 -18.89
C ARG A 130 39.25 -3.34 -18.80
N SER A 131 39.78 -2.64 -19.79
CA SER A 131 41.20 -2.31 -19.91
C SER A 131 41.52 -0.88 -19.49
N GLY A 132 40.51 0.00 -19.43
CA GLY A 132 40.68 1.42 -19.14
C GLY A 132 41.31 2.21 -20.28
N ARG A 133 41.57 1.56 -21.42
CA ARG A 133 42.15 2.21 -22.59
C ARG A 133 41.14 3.17 -23.18
N GLN A 134 41.55 4.41 -23.40
CA GLN A 134 40.77 5.37 -24.18
C GLN A 134 40.67 4.88 -25.62
N MET A 135 39.44 4.69 -26.08
CA MET A 135 39.12 4.18 -27.41
C MET A 135 38.83 5.33 -28.39
N ALA A 136 38.12 6.35 -27.92
CA ALA A 136 37.79 7.52 -28.73
C ALA A 136 37.69 8.81 -27.89
N HIS A 137 37.75 9.91 -28.61
CA HIS A 137 37.61 11.28 -28.12
C HIS A 137 36.95 12.08 -29.24
N TRP A 138 35.81 12.67 -28.94
CA TRP A 138 34.99 13.42 -29.89
C TRP A 138 34.83 14.84 -29.39
N GLY A 139 35.16 15.82 -30.23
CA GLY A 139 35.24 17.22 -29.82
C GLY A 139 34.55 18.20 -30.76
N ASP A 140 33.97 17.72 -31.85
CA ASP A 140 33.31 18.56 -32.84
C ASP A 140 31.77 18.45 -32.76
N THR A 141 31.25 17.51 -31.96
CA THR A 141 29.80 17.29 -31.74
C THR A 141 29.13 18.47 -31.03
N HIS A 142 29.68 18.88 -29.89
CA HIS A 142 29.05 19.86 -28.99
C HIS A 142 29.90 21.12 -28.89
N ALA A 143 29.24 22.27 -28.76
CA ALA A 143 29.91 23.57 -28.67
C ALA A 143 30.06 24.09 -27.23
N GLN A 144 29.41 23.41 -26.27
CA GLN A 144 29.42 23.73 -24.85
C GLN A 144 29.45 22.44 -24.02
N ASP A 145 29.46 22.61 -22.70
CA ASP A 145 29.62 21.54 -21.72
C ASP A 145 28.59 20.41 -21.88
N VAL A 146 29.09 19.18 -21.95
CA VAL A 146 28.30 17.95 -22.08
C VAL A 146 27.79 17.51 -20.70
N THR A 147 26.62 18.03 -20.33
CA THR A 147 25.99 17.85 -19.02
C THR A 147 25.40 16.46 -18.80
N ALA A 148 25.09 15.72 -19.86
CA ALA A 148 24.50 14.39 -19.74
C ALA A 148 25.01 13.44 -20.82
N VAL A 149 25.32 12.21 -20.44
CA VAL A 149 25.62 11.10 -21.35
C VAL A 149 24.90 9.87 -20.83
N GLN A 150 24.23 9.14 -21.72
CA GLN A 150 23.53 7.90 -21.39
C GLN A 150 23.75 6.85 -22.49
N LEU A 151 24.05 5.63 -22.08
CA LEU A 151 24.03 4.47 -22.96
C LEU A 151 22.64 3.85 -22.92
N HIS A 152 22.18 3.35 -24.06
CA HIS A 152 20.87 2.72 -24.14
C HIS A 152 20.86 1.41 -23.34
N PRO A 153 19.82 1.13 -22.54
CA PRO A 153 19.79 -0.02 -21.63
C PRO A 153 19.89 -1.36 -22.36
N ASP A 154 19.15 -1.52 -23.47
CA ASP A 154 19.06 -2.80 -24.20
C ASP A 154 19.82 -2.82 -25.55
N ALA A 155 20.39 -1.70 -25.97
CA ALA A 155 21.04 -1.52 -27.27
C ALA A 155 22.46 -0.99 -26.99
N PRO A 156 23.44 -1.86 -26.74
CA PRO A 156 24.75 -1.46 -26.20
C PRO A 156 25.56 -0.58 -27.16
N ALA A 157 25.14 -0.46 -28.42
CA ALA A 157 25.73 0.41 -29.42
C ALA A 157 25.06 1.80 -29.49
N ALA A 158 23.93 2.04 -28.85
CA ALA A 158 23.27 3.35 -28.88
C ALA A 158 23.71 4.23 -27.70
N LEU A 159 24.09 5.48 -28.00
CA LEU A 159 24.51 6.49 -27.04
C LEU A 159 23.75 7.79 -27.31
N VAL A 160 23.36 8.48 -26.24
CA VAL A 160 22.86 9.86 -26.30
C VAL A 160 23.72 10.76 -25.43
N SER A 161 24.03 11.95 -25.92
CA SER A 161 24.66 13.03 -25.17
C SER A 161 23.80 14.27 -25.20
N GLY A 162 23.89 15.09 -24.16
CA GLY A 162 23.21 16.37 -24.04
C GLY A 162 24.14 17.43 -23.50
N SER A 163 23.95 18.65 -23.98
CA SER A 163 24.86 19.77 -23.76
C SER A 163 24.13 21.06 -23.38
N GLU A 164 24.88 21.98 -22.76
CA GLU A 164 24.41 23.35 -22.52
C GLU A 164 24.13 24.12 -23.81
N ASP A 165 24.66 23.65 -24.96
CA ASP A 165 24.40 24.23 -26.28
C ASP A 165 22.95 24.06 -26.76
N GLY A 166 22.14 23.30 -26.02
CA GLY A 166 20.73 23.07 -26.30
C GLY A 166 20.46 21.95 -27.29
N LEU A 167 21.43 21.08 -27.53
CA LEU A 167 21.31 19.91 -28.39
C LEU A 167 21.40 18.60 -27.60
N LEU A 168 20.62 17.62 -28.02
CA LEU A 168 20.90 16.21 -27.77
C LEU A 168 21.50 15.60 -29.04
N ALA A 169 22.61 14.89 -28.94
CA ALA A 169 23.19 14.13 -30.04
C ALA A 169 23.01 12.63 -29.81
N VAL A 170 22.58 11.90 -30.84
CA VAL A 170 22.34 10.46 -30.83
C VAL A 170 23.39 9.77 -31.71
N PHE A 171 23.96 8.68 -31.23
CA PHE A 171 25.02 7.94 -31.89
C PHE A 171 24.74 6.44 -31.95
N ASP A 172 25.22 5.80 -33.02
CA ASP A 172 25.32 4.35 -33.16
C ASP A 172 26.78 3.91 -33.31
N LEU A 173 27.23 3.15 -32.32
CA LEU A 173 28.59 2.64 -32.17
C LEU A 173 28.77 1.27 -32.85
N SER A 174 27.81 0.81 -33.66
CA SER A 174 27.84 -0.52 -34.29
C SER A 174 28.92 -0.65 -35.37
N ALA A 175 29.19 0.44 -36.10
CA ALA A 175 30.17 0.49 -37.19
C ALA A 175 31.59 0.84 -36.73
N GLY A 176 31.75 1.40 -35.52
CA GLY A 176 33.02 1.89 -35.03
C GLY A 176 32.86 2.93 -33.92
N LEU A 177 33.95 3.65 -33.63
CA LEU A 177 33.97 4.77 -32.67
C LEU A 177 34.52 6.04 -33.34
N ASP A 178 34.37 6.14 -34.66
CA ASP A 178 34.63 7.36 -35.41
C ASP A 178 33.46 8.34 -35.21
N GLU A 179 33.74 9.62 -34.97
CA GLU A 179 32.72 10.62 -34.60
C GLU A 179 31.67 10.80 -35.70
N ASP A 180 32.13 11.01 -36.93
CA ASP A 180 31.28 11.30 -38.09
C ASP A 180 30.46 10.08 -38.52
N GLU A 181 31.06 8.88 -38.48
CA GLU A 181 30.35 7.63 -38.84
C GLU A 181 29.34 7.20 -37.77
N SER A 182 29.57 7.55 -36.50
CA SER A 182 28.70 7.15 -35.40
C SER A 182 27.52 8.09 -35.22
N PHE A 183 27.64 9.36 -35.62
CA PHE A 183 26.59 10.37 -35.43
C PHE A 183 25.35 10.04 -36.27
N GLN A 184 24.17 9.96 -35.62
CA GLN A 184 22.90 9.71 -36.29
C GLN A 184 22.02 10.96 -36.38
N ALA A 185 21.87 11.70 -35.29
CA ALA A 185 20.96 12.83 -35.25
C ALA A 185 21.31 13.84 -34.15
N ALA A 186 20.99 15.11 -34.41
CA ALA A 186 20.94 16.15 -33.39
C ALA A 186 19.48 16.60 -33.20
N LEU A 187 18.99 16.52 -31.95
CA LEU A 187 17.67 16.98 -31.55
C LEU A 187 17.83 18.36 -30.91
N ASN A 188 17.09 19.34 -31.41
CA ASN A 188 17.13 20.70 -30.88
C ASN A 188 16.11 20.88 -29.76
N ILE A 189 16.56 21.39 -28.61
CA ILE A 189 15.76 21.69 -27.42
C ILE A 189 15.65 23.20 -27.17
N ASP A 190 16.47 24.01 -27.87
CA ASP A 190 16.59 25.47 -27.75
C ASP A 190 17.01 25.98 -26.35
N ASN A 191 17.28 25.09 -25.38
CA ASN A 191 17.66 25.41 -24.01
C ASN A 191 18.69 24.42 -23.47
N ALA A 192 19.54 24.88 -22.55
CA ALA A 192 20.59 24.07 -21.93
C ALA A 192 20.04 22.78 -21.31
N VAL A 193 20.56 21.64 -21.75
CA VAL A 193 20.17 20.32 -21.26
C VAL A 193 20.66 20.15 -19.83
N ALA A 194 19.75 19.79 -18.92
CA ALA A 194 20.09 19.50 -17.53
C ALA A 194 20.21 17.99 -17.28
N ALA A 195 19.31 17.19 -17.85
CA ALA A 195 19.35 15.74 -17.75
C ALA A 195 18.59 15.10 -18.92
N THR A 196 18.97 13.88 -19.28
CA THR A 196 18.27 13.07 -20.27
C THR A 196 18.32 11.59 -19.87
N GLY A 197 17.41 10.79 -20.42
CA GLY A 197 17.43 9.36 -20.26
C GLY A 197 16.48 8.64 -21.21
N TRP A 198 16.62 7.32 -21.23
CA TRP A 198 15.79 6.42 -22.00
C TRP A 198 14.55 6.02 -21.18
N TYR A 199 13.42 5.82 -21.86
CA TYR A 199 12.20 5.29 -21.26
C TYR A 199 11.38 4.49 -22.28
N GLY A 200 10.29 3.88 -21.82
CA GLY A 200 9.47 2.98 -22.62
C GLY A 200 10.03 1.56 -22.63
N GLN A 201 9.17 0.59 -22.96
CA GLN A 201 9.57 -0.81 -23.07
C GLN A 201 10.74 -0.95 -24.05
N GLY A 202 11.87 -1.48 -23.59
CA GLY A 202 13.05 -1.63 -24.44
C GLY A 202 13.81 -0.33 -24.72
N GLY A 203 13.50 0.79 -24.06
CA GLY A 203 14.20 2.07 -24.25
C GLY A 203 13.88 2.78 -25.58
N THR A 204 12.69 2.57 -26.16
CA THR A 204 12.35 3.15 -27.48
C THR A 204 12.12 4.66 -27.47
N LYS A 205 12.07 5.28 -26.29
CA LYS A 205 11.82 6.72 -26.14
C LYS A 205 12.89 7.43 -25.34
N LEU A 206 13.02 8.73 -25.57
CA LEU A 206 13.95 9.65 -24.92
C LEU A 206 13.21 10.76 -24.22
N TRP A 207 13.61 11.07 -22.99
CA TRP A 207 13.17 12.26 -22.27
C TRP A 207 14.34 13.22 -22.04
N CYS A 208 14.05 14.51 -21.99
CA CYS A 208 15.01 15.56 -21.68
C CYS A 208 14.39 16.62 -20.80
N THR A 209 15.10 17.01 -19.75
CA THR A 209 14.78 18.17 -18.92
C THR A 209 15.85 19.23 -19.05
N THR A 210 15.46 20.50 -19.04
CA THR A 210 16.37 21.63 -19.25
C THR A 210 16.54 22.47 -17.99
N GLY A 211 17.55 23.34 -17.98
CA GLY A 211 17.75 24.34 -16.91
C GLY A 211 16.64 25.39 -16.83
N THR A 212 15.78 25.49 -17.84
CA THR A 212 14.63 26.41 -17.91
C THR A 212 13.29 25.70 -17.63
N GLU A 213 13.34 24.52 -16.98
CA GLU A 213 12.17 23.78 -16.49
C GLU A 213 11.24 23.28 -17.60
N THR A 214 11.80 23.01 -18.78
CA THR A 214 11.08 22.36 -19.89
C THR A 214 11.25 20.84 -19.85
N LEU A 215 10.26 20.12 -20.37
CA LEU A 215 10.32 18.66 -20.57
C LEU A 215 10.03 18.36 -22.05
N HIS A 216 10.90 17.57 -22.67
CA HIS A 216 10.74 17.16 -24.06
C HIS A 216 10.82 15.63 -24.17
N LEU A 217 10.00 15.05 -25.05
CA LEU A 217 9.88 13.61 -25.26
C LEU A 217 9.98 13.26 -26.74
N TRP A 218 10.69 12.18 -27.06
CA TRP A 218 10.82 11.68 -28.43
C TRP A 218 10.75 10.16 -28.52
N GLU A 219 10.24 9.65 -29.63
CA GLU A 219 10.53 8.29 -30.11
C GLU A 219 11.88 8.34 -30.86
N TRP A 220 12.91 7.70 -30.31
CA TRP A 220 14.28 8.02 -30.71
C TRP A 220 14.63 7.51 -32.11
N GLN A 221 14.17 6.30 -32.50
CA GLN A 221 14.44 5.78 -33.83
C GLN A 221 13.74 6.61 -34.91
N ALA A 222 12.54 7.12 -34.63
CA ALA A 222 11.84 8.02 -35.53
C ALA A 222 12.58 9.36 -35.66
N ALA A 223 13.12 9.87 -34.54
CA ALA A 223 13.90 11.11 -34.51
C ALA A 223 15.21 11.02 -35.31
N CYS A 224 15.78 9.81 -35.45
CA CYS A 224 16.98 9.56 -36.24
C CYS A 224 16.71 9.26 -37.72
N ASN A 225 15.44 9.19 -38.16
CA ASN A 225 15.12 8.86 -39.54
C ASN A 225 15.16 10.09 -40.46
N GLU A 226 16.15 10.16 -41.34
CA GLU A 226 16.32 11.26 -42.29
C GLU A 226 15.23 11.32 -43.39
N GLU A 227 14.60 10.19 -43.73
CA GLU A 227 13.58 10.14 -44.81
C GLU A 227 12.30 10.91 -44.46
N GLY A 228 12.03 11.13 -43.18
CA GLY A 228 10.88 11.87 -42.67
C GLY A 228 11.02 13.40 -42.68
N GLY A 229 12.20 13.92 -43.01
CA GLY A 229 12.59 15.29 -42.67
C GLY A 229 12.89 15.38 -41.17
N GLY A 230 14.17 15.57 -40.81
CA GLY A 230 14.63 15.56 -39.42
C GLY A 230 13.70 16.32 -38.46
N GLY A 231 13.42 15.70 -37.30
CA GLY A 231 12.47 16.22 -36.30
C GLY A 231 11.13 15.48 -36.22
N GLN A 232 10.86 14.49 -37.07
CA GLN A 232 9.75 13.55 -36.85
C GLN A 232 10.02 12.68 -35.61
N GLY A 233 9.01 12.41 -34.79
CA GLY A 233 9.17 11.59 -33.58
C GLY A 233 9.13 12.36 -32.26
N SER A 234 9.00 13.69 -32.27
CA SER A 234 8.62 14.43 -31.06
C SER A 234 7.24 13.96 -30.58
N LEU A 235 7.16 13.56 -29.31
CA LEU A 235 5.96 13.06 -28.64
C LEU A 235 5.30 14.17 -27.82
N ALA A 236 6.10 14.97 -27.11
CA ALA A 236 5.62 16.10 -26.33
C ALA A 236 6.71 17.14 -26.10
N ASP A 237 6.31 18.40 -26.01
CA ASP A 237 7.14 19.54 -25.65
C ASP A 237 6.40 20.39 -24.61
N VAL A 238 6.92 20.43 -23.39
CA VAL A 238 6.32 21.09 -22.24
C VAL A 238 7.19 22.28 -21.85
N ALA A 239 6.82 23.45 -22.33
CA ALA A 239 7.60 24.68 -22.15
C ALA A 239 7.62 25.26 -20.72
N ASP A 240 6.67 24.91 -19.84
CA ASP A 240 6.64 25.37 -18.44
C ASP A 240 6.15 24.23 -17.55
N ALA A 241 6.95 23.17 -17.47
CA ALA A 241 6.56 21.97 -16.75
C ALA A 241 6.38 22.29 -15.25
N ARG A 242 7.26 23.11 -14.65
CA ARG A 242 7.13 23.49 -13.23
C ARG A 242 5.81 24.19 -12.92
N ALA A 243 5.40 25.21 -13.67
CA ALA A 243 4.13 25.89 -13.38
C ALA A 243 2.93 24.97 -13.59
N GLN A 244 2.96 24.11 -14.62
CA GLN A 244 1.92 23.11 -14.84
C GLN A 244 1.83 22.11 -13.68
N LEU A 245 2.96 21.59 -13.21
CA LEU A 245 3.00 20.72 -12.03
C LEU A 245 2.46 21.43 -10.78
N SER A 246 2.86 22.69 -10.55
CA SER A 246 2.36 23.47 -9.43
C SER A 246 0.84 23.69 -9.48
N ALA A 247 0.26 23.83 -10.67
CA ALA A 247 -1.19 23.96 -10.86
C ALA A 247 -1.94 22.64 -10.61
N LEU A 248 -1.28 21.50 -10.83
CA LEU A 248 -1.83 20.15 -10.62
C LEU A 248 -1.80 19.69 -9.15
N THR A 249 -1.16 20.45 -8.26
CA THR A 249 -1.04 20.14 -6.82
C THR A 249 -1.34 21.32 -5.92
N PRO A 250 -2.61 21.68 -5.72
CA PRO A 250 -3.00 22.75 -4.80
C PRO A 250 -2.71 22.43 -3.32
N ASP A 251 -2.64 21.13 -2.97
CA ASP A 251 -2.39 20.66 -1.59
C ASP A 251 -0.90 20.58 -1.22
N PHE A 252 -0.01 20.83 -2.18
CA PHE A 252 1.43 20.84 -1.95
C PHE A 252 1.80 22.23 -1.40
N GLU A 253 2.03 22.31 -0.09
CA GLU A 253 2.37 23.56 0.60
C GLU A 253 3.62 24.20 -0.07
N GLY A 254 3.45 25.41 -0.59
CA GLY A 254 4.48 26.13 -1.37
C GLY A 254 4.53 25.82 -2.88
N GLY A 255 3.78 24.83 -3.37
CA GLY A 255 3.75 24.46 -4.80
C GLY A 255 5.07 23.87 -5.31
N VAL A 256 5.11 23.54 -6.61
CA VAL A 256 6.33 23.03 -7.24
C VAL A 256 7.24 24.20 -7.57
N SER A 257 8.44 24.17 -6.99
CA SER A 257 9.43 25.25 -7.05
C SER A 257 10.56 24.98 -8.04
N TYR A 258 10.86 23.72 -8.32
CA TYR A 258 11.90 23.29 -9.27
C TYR A 258 11.65 21.85 -9.74
N LEU A 259 12.26 21.45 -10.85
CA LEU A 259 12.29 20.06 -11.31
C LEU A 259 13.51 19.33 -10.74
N VAL A 260 13.34 18.05 -10.41
CA VAL A 260 14.42 17.17 -9.93
C VAL A 260 14.93 16.24 -11.04
N GLY A 261 14.04 15.78 -11.90
CA GLY A 261 14.36 14.88 -13.01
C GLY A 261 13.22 13.91 -13.30
N CYS A 262 13.48 12.92 -14.15
CA CYS A 262 12.51 11.89 -14.49
C CYS A 262 12.96 10.51 -14.00
N SER A 263 11.98 9.64 -13.73
CA SER A 263 12.19 8.24 -13.42
C SER A 263 11.19 7.39 -14.18
N TYR A 264 11.67 6.36 -14.87
CA TYR A 264 10.81 5.42 -15.58
C TYR A 264 10.62 4.14 -14.76
N ASP A 265 9.36 3.75 -14.54
CA ASP A 265 9.02 2.45 -13.97
C ASP A 265 8.58 1.48 -15.09
N ALA A 266 9.43 0.50 -15.37
CA ALA A 266 9.16 -0.50 -16.40
C ALA A 266 7.98 -1.41 -16.05
N ALA A 267 7.65 -1.61 -14.77
CA ALA A 267 6.56 -2.49 -14.37
C ALA A 267 5.18 -1.87 -14.64
N SER A 268 5.04 -0.56 -14.42
CA SER A 268 3.82 0.21 -14.71
C SER A 268 3.86 0.94 -16.05
N GLU A 269 4.96 0.80 -16.80
CA GLU A 269 5.26 1.53 -18.04
C GLU A 269 5.08 3.05 -17.93
N THR A 270 5.26 3.59 -16.72
CA THR A 270 4.95 4.99 -16.44
C THR A 270 6.23 5.79 -16.30
N LEU A 271 6.35 6.88 -17.06
CA LEU A 271 7.36 7.91 -16.85
C LEU A 271 6.86 8.89 -15.78
N GLY A 272 7.62 9.06 -14.71
CA GLY A 272 7.34 10.02 -13.65
C GLY A 272 8.26 11.23 -13.74
N LEU A 273 7.71 12.43 -13.92
CA LEU A 273 8.43 13.69 -13.74
C LEU A 273 8.37 14.08 -12.26
N MET A 274 9.50 14.46 -11.67
CA MET A 274 9.60 14.80 -10.25
C MET A 274 9.78 16.30 -10.05
N GLY A 275 8.93 16.89 -9.22
CA GLY A 275 8.96 18.31 -8.86
C GLY A 275 9.13 18.49 -7.35
N GLY A 276 10.06 19.35 -6.93
CA GLY A 276 10.35 19.60 -5.51
C GLY A 276 9.79 20.92 -5.00
N SER A 277 9.62 21.03 -3.68
CA SER A 277 9.39 22.30 -2.98
C SER A 277 10.62 22.75 -2.20
N LEU A 278 10.68 24.03 -1.86
CA LEU A 278 11.73 24.59 -1.00
C LEU A 278 11.65 24.08 0.45
N GLU A 279 10.50 23.51 0.85
CA GLU A 279 10.27 22.98 2.20
C GLU A 279 10.67 21.50 2.34
N GLY A 280 11.20 20.89 1.27
CA GLY A 280 11.61 19.48 1.24
C GLY A 280 10.50 18.50 0.87
N GLY A 281 9.43 18.98 0.25
CA GLY A 281 8.45 18.14 -0.42
C GLY A 281 8.94 17.68 -1.80
N LEU A 282 8.47 16.51 -2.25
CA LEU A 282 8.68 16.00 -3.61
C LEU A 282 7.38 15.40 -4.17
N GLY A 283 6.87 15.92 -5.28
CA GLY A 283 5.77 15.33 -6.04
C GLY A 283 6.30 14.48 -7.20
N ILE A 284 5.66 13.34 -7.44
CA ILE A 284 5.93 12.45 -8.59
C ILE A 284 4.70 12.46 -9.49
N TYR A 285 4.86 12.91 -10.73
CA TYR A 285 3.76 13.17 -11.66
C TYR A 285 3.87 12.27 -12.88
N PRO A 286 2.81 11.53 -13.25
CA PRO A 286 2.86 10.68 -14.42
C PRO A 286 2.84 11.54 -15.67
N VAL A 287 3.67 11.15 -16.64
CA VAL A 287 3.80 11.76 -17.95
C VAL A 287 3.18 10.83 -18.99
N VAL A 288 2.17 11.31 -19.71
CA VAL A 288 1.45 10.59 -20.75
C VAL A 288 1.93 11.09 -22.11
N ASP A 289 2.75 10.30 -22.78
CA ASP A 289 3.37 10.66 -24.05
C ASP A 289 2.43 10.56 -25.27
N SER A 290 1.26 9.94 -25.12
CA SER A 290 0.22 9.93 -26.16
C SER A 290 -0.59 11.23 -26.25
N ASP A 291 -0.45 12.13 -25.26
CA ASP A 291 -1.18 13.40 -25.19
C ASP A 291 -0.20 14.58 -25.27
N ALA A 292 0.12 14.98 -26.50
CA ALA A 292 1.03 16.08 -26.77
C ALA A 292 0.55 17.44 -26.22
N VAL A 293 -0.76 17.60 -25.94
CA VAL A 293 -1.34 18.88 -25.51
C VAL A 293 -1.25 19.06 -24.00
N ALA A 294 -1.48 17.98 -23.26
CA ALA A 294 -1.35 17.97 -21.81
C ALA A 294 -0.71 16.65 -21.39
N PRO A 295 0.62 16.51 -21.47
CA PRO A 295 1.26 15.24 -21.09
C PRO A 295 1.32 15.05 -19.57
N LEU A 296 1.24 16.12 -18.78
CA LEU A 296 1.32 16.07 -17.32
C LEU A 296 -0.05 15.78 -16.68
N ARG A 297 -0.04 15.04 -15.57
CA ARG A 297 -1.22 14.60 -14.82
C ARG A 297 -1.06 14.88 -13.34
N ALA A 298 -2.15 14.78 -12.58
CA ALA A 298 -2.12 14.86 -11.12
C ALA A 298 -1.10 13.86 -10.53
N PRO A 299 -0.45 14.20 -9.40
CA PRO A 299 0.65 13.41 -8.88
C PRO A 299 0.22 11.99 -8.52
N LEU A 300 1.08 11.02 -8.83
CA LEU A 300 0.97 9.66 -8.31
C LEU A 300 1.18 9.63 -6.79
N SER A 301 2.08 10.48 -6.30
CA SER A 301 2.44 10.55 -4.90
C SER A 301 3.08 11.89 -4.57
N VAL A 302 2.84 12.35 -3.34
CA VAL A 302 3.49 13.51 -2.74
C VAL A 302 4.24 13.05 -1.50
N LEU A 303 5.55 13.24 -1.50
CA LEU A 303 6.45 12.86 -0.43
C LEU A 303 6.77 14.10 0.40
N ALA A 304 6.38 14.09 1.67
CA ALA A 304 6.58 15.22 2.57
C ALA A 304 7.02 14.74 3.97
N GLY A 305 7.65 15.64 4.73
CA GLY A 305 8.05 15.41 6.12
C GLY A 305 9.32 14.57 6.34
N GLY A 306 10.02 14.19 5.26
CA GLY A 306 11.33 13.52 5.32
C GLY A 306 12.48 14.53 5.27
N HIS A 307 12.45 15.40 4.26
CA HIS A 307 13.41 16.48 4.10
C HIS A 307 12.94 17.78 4.74
N ALA A 308 13.89 18.64 5.08
CA ALA A 308 13.66 19.98 5.62
C ALA A 308 14.20 21.10 4.71
N ASP A 309 14.72 20.74 3.53
CA ASP A 309 15.30 21.63 2.53
C ASP A 309 15.21 20.97 1.15
N ILE A 310 15.73 21.63 0.12
CA ILE A 310 15.70 21.21 -1.29
C ILE A 310 16.09 19.74 -1.47
N VAL A 311 15.24 18.99 -2.18
CA VAL A 311 15.50 17.62 -2.62
C VAL A 311 16.24 17.69 -3.96
N ARG A 312 17.49 17.23 -4.01
CA ARG A 312 18.37 17.34 -5.18
C ARG A 312 18.28 16.15 -6.11
N CYS A 313 18.02 14.97 -5.56
CA CYS A 313 18.00 13.73 -6.32
C CYS A 313 17.00 12.74 -5.73
N ALA A 314 16.46 11.90 -6.60
CA ALA A 314 15.51 10.85 -6.24
C ALA A 314 15.77 9.62 -7.13
N LEU A 315 15.61 8.43 -6.55
CA LEU A 315 15.89 7.16 -7.18
C LEU A 315 14.80 6.15 -6.84
N HIS A 316 14.20 5.55 -7.87
CA HIS A 316 13.25 4.45 -7.72
C HIS A 316 14.01 3.13 -7.53
N LEU A 317 13.71 2.39 -6.45
CA LEU A 317 14.34 1.09 -6.14
C LEU A 317 13.53 -0.12 -6.63
N GLY A 318 12.38 0.12 -7.30
CA GLY A 318 11.39 -0.90 -7.61
C GLY A 318 10.51 -1.30 -6.41
N GLY A 319 9.43 -2.04 -6.67
CA GLY A 319 8.47 -2.45 -5.64
C GLY A 319 7.81 -1.28 -4.90
N GLY A 320 7.64 -0.15 -5.60
CA GLY A 320 7.11 1.10 -5.04
C GLY A 320 7.96 1.74 -3.94
N ARG A 321 9.27 1.47 -3.87
CA ARG A 321 10.18 2.20 -2.97
C ARG A 321 10.95 3.28 -3.72
N VAL A 322 11.15 4.41 -3.06
CA VAL A 322 11.92 5.55 -3.58
C VAL A 322 12.92 5.99 -2.53
N VAL A 323 14.12 6.38 -2.94
CA VAL A 323 15.11 7.03 -2.08
C VAL A 323 15.35 8.45 -2.58
N THR A 324 15.39 9.41 -1.67
CA THR A 324 15.63 10.82 -1.99
C THR A 324 16.82 11.36 -1.20
N GLY A 325 17.53 12.31 -1.78
CA GLY A 325 18.66 13.01 -1.18
C GLY A 325 18.46 14.52 -1.29
N GLY A 326 18.80 15.25 -0.23
CA GLY A 326 18.58 16.70 -0.16
C GLY A 326 19.77 17.52 0.33
N GLU A 327 19.60 18.84 0.33
CA GLU A 327 20.54 19.83 0.86
C GLU A 327 20.58 19.86 2.40
N ASP A 328 19.61 19.24 3.05
CA ASP A 328 19.50 19.10 4.50
C ASP A 328 20.42 18.01 5.11
N ALA A 329 21.34 17.50 4.29
CA ALA A 329 22.22 16.37 4.56
C ALA A 329 21.48 15.05 4.82
N ARG A 330 20.23 14.90 4.37
CA ARG A 330 19.45 13.67 4.61
C ARG A 330 19.36 12.79 3.37
N VAL A 331 19.27 11.49 3.62
CA VAL A 331 18.78 10.48 2.69
C VAL A 331 17.52 9.88 3.28
N CYS A 332 16.41 9.93 2.55
CA CYS A 332 15.12 9.41 3.00
C CYS A 332 14.70 8.22 2.13
N LEU A 333 14.23 7.14 2.75
CA LEU A 333 13.61 6.00 2.09
C LEU A 333 12.09 6.11 2.23
N TRP A 334 11.40 5.94 1.11
CA TRP A 334 9.96 6.08 0.98
C TRP A 334 9.33 4.80 0.46
N ASP A 335 8.08 4.59 0.85
CA ASP A 335 7.22 3.54 0.35
C ASP A 335 5.94 4.19 -0.23
N LEU A 336 5.75 3.94 -1.53
CA LEU A 336 4.64 4.37 -2.37
C LEU A 336 3.53 3.32 -2.43
N THR A 337 3.78 2.07 -1.99
CA THR A 337 2.80 0.97 -2.07
C THR A 337 1.74 1.01 -0.97
N GLN A 338 1.87 1.91 0.01
CA GLN A 338 0.92 2.08 1.12
C GLN A 338 -0.40 2.75 0.72
N ASN A 339 -0.90 2.47 -0.49
CA ASN A 339 -2.23 2.87 -0.94
C ASN A 339 -3.28 1.74 -0.88
N GLY A 340 -3.04 0.66 -0.13
CA GLY A 340 -4.02 -0.44 -0.03
C GLY A 340 -4.21 -1.11 1.34
N ALA A 341 -3.36 -0.84 2.33
CA ALA A 341 -3.52 -1.39 3.68
C ALA A 341 -3.05 -0.37 4.74
N PRO A 342 -3.89 0.03 5.70
CA PRO A 342 -3.58 1.14 6.59
C PRO A 342 -2.45 0.82 7.58
N SER A 343 -2.13 -0.45 7.85
CA SER A 343 -0.95 -0.82 8.66
C SER A 343 -0.06 -1.84 7.95
N PRO A 344 1.22 -1.56 7.64
CA PRO A 344 2.12 -2.58 7.12
C PRO A 344 2.40 -3.65 8.18
N PRO A 345 2.69 -4.91 7.80
CA PRO A 345 3.16 -5.94 8.72
C PRO A 345 4.41 -5.47 9.49
N THR A 346 4.55 -5.89 10.75
CA THR A 346 5.64 -5.44 11.64
C THR A 346 6.74 -6.46 11.85
N THR A 347 6.50 -7.71 11.48
CA THR A 347 7.37 -8.86 11.62
C THR A 347 7.85 -9.32 10.25
N SER A 348 9.05 -9.89 10.19
CA SER A 348 9.61 -10.47 8.96
C SER A 348 8.70 -11.55 8.34
N LEU A 349 7.97 -12.30 9.17
CA LEU A 349 6.98 -13.29 8.71
C LEU A 349 5.77 -12.63 8.04
N GLY A 350 5.28 -11.52 8.61
CA GLY A 350 4.21 -10.73 8.00
C GLY A 350 4.64 -10.07 6.69
N GLU A 351 5.86 -9.53 6.63
CA GLU A 351 6.44 -8.96 5.41
C GLU A 351 6.56 -10.00 4.30
N MET A 352 7.07 -11.20 4.63
CA MET A 352 7.14 -12.33 3.71
C MET A 352 5.76 -12.74 3.20
N ALA A 353 4.78 -12.87 4.11
CA ALA A 353 3.41 -13.23 3.72
C ALA A 353 2.77 -12.16 2.82
N SER A 354 3.00 -10.87 3.11
CA SER A 354 2.54 -9.75 2.29
C SER A 354 3.19 -9.73 0.90
N TYR A 355 4.48 -10.08 0.82
CA TYR A 355 5.19 -10.26 -0.45
C TYR A 355 4.59 -11.40 -1.28
N TYR A 356 4.34 -12.57 -0.68
CA TYR A 356 3.70 -13.67 -1.40
C TYR A 356 2.28 -13.33 -1.81
N LEU A 357 1.54 -12.61 -0.96
CA LEU A 357 0.23 -12.12 -1.33
C LEU A 357 0.35 -11.28 -2.60
N SER A 358 1.20 -10.24 -2.65
CA SER A 358 1.30 -9.33 -3.79
C SER A 358 1.92 -9.95 -5.06
N VAL A 359 3.00 -10.71 -4.94
CA VAL A 359 3.82 -11.17 -6.09
C VAL A 359 3.43 -12.58 -6.56
N GLN A 360 3.09 -13.50 -5.64
CA GLN A 360 2.78 -14.89 -5.97
C GLN A 360 1.53 -15.40 -5.21
N PRO A 361 0.32 -14.91 -5.58
CA PRO A 361 -0.93 -15.25 -4.90
C PRO A 361 -1.20 -16.74 -4.69
N HIS A 362 -0.77 -17.57 -5.64
CA HIS A 362 -1.00 -19.01 -5.62
C HIS A 362 -0.19 -19.74 -4.53
N LEU A 363 0.94 -19.19 -4.08
CA LEU A 363 1.75 -19.76 -2.99
C LEU A 363 1.39 -19.17 -1.62
N PHE A 364 0.56 -18.14 -1.59
CA PHE A 364 0.24 -17.42 -0.36
C PHE A 364 -0.33 -18.35 0.72
N GLN A 365 -1.33 -19.16 0.39
CA GLN A 365 -1.99 -20.02 1.38
C GLN A 365 -1.02 -21.08 1.94
N GLU A 366 -0.27 -21.77 1.07
CA GLU A 366 0.70 -22.79 1.47
C GLU A 366 1.83 -22.23 2.36
N THR A 367 2.30 -21.01 2.04
CA THR A 367 3.36 -20.35 2.82
C THR A 367 2.87 -19.97 4.21
N VAL A 368 1.66 -19.42 4.31
CA VAL A 368 1.02 -19.06 5.58
C VAL A 368 0.76 -20.31 6.44
N ASP A 369 0.22 -21.38 5.86
CA ASP A 369 -0.03 -22.66 6.54
C ASP A 369 1.26 -23.24 7.13
N ARG A 370 2.35 -23.20 6.35
CA ARG A 370 3.66 -23.63 6.83
C ARG A 370 4.17 -22.78 7.98
N GLN A 371 3.97 -21.46 7.96
CA GLN A 371 4.41 -20.60 9.07
C GLN A 371 3.59 -20.83 10.34
N PHE A 372 2.28 -20.99 10.24
CA PHE A 372 1.46 -21.33 11.40
C PHE A 372 1.84 -22.68 12.01
N SER A 373 2.11 -23.69 11.18
CA SER A 373 2.60 -25.00 11.65
C SER A 373 3.91 -24.88 12.44
N LEU A 374 4.87 -24.10 11.94
CA LEU A 374 6.15 -23.86 12.63
C LEU A 374 5.97 -23.11 13.95
N LEU A 375 5.05 -22.13 14.00
CA LEU A 375 4.72 -21.41 15.22
C LEU A 375 4.04 -22.32 16.26
N GLN A 376 3.25 -23.30 15.81
CA GLN A 376 2.61 -24.30 16.67
C GLN A 376 3.65 -25.24 17.28
N GLU A 377 4.54 -25.80 16.46
CA GLU A 377 5.64 -26.65 16.93
C GLU A 377 6.52 -25.92 17.96
N ALA A 378 6.81 -24.64 17.72
CA ALA A 378 7.53 -23.81 18.67
C ALA A 378 6.75 -23.61 19.99
N LYS A 379 5.43 -23.40 19.92
CA LYS A 379 4.56 -23.27 21.10
C LYS A 379 4.56 -24.54 21.94
N GLU A 380 4.49 -25.71 21.31
CA GLU A 380 4.49 -27.01 21.98
C GLU A 380 5.85 -27.31 22.63
N LYS A 381 6.95 -26.98 21.95
CA LYS A 381 8.31 -27.12 22.48
C LYS A 381 8.53 -26.26 23.73
N ASP A 382 8.03 -25.03 23.73
CA ASP A 382 8.11 -24.13 24.88
C ASP A 382 7.31 -24.71 26.08
N GLN A 383 6.11 -25.25 25.85
CA GLN A 383 5.28 -25.88 26.90
C GLN A 383 5.91 -27.17 27.46
N ALA A 384 6.56 -27.96 26.62
CA ALA A 384 7.31 -29.14 27.06
C ALA A 384 8.52 -28.77 27.94
N SER A 385 9.17 -27.63 27.64
CA SER A 385 10.28 -27.11 28.45
C SER A 385 9.83 -26.53 29.81
N GLU A 386 8.62 -25.96 29.88
CA GLU A 386 8.03 -25.44 31.12
C GLU A 386 7.50 -26.58 32.05
N SER A 387 7.17 -27.76 31.50
CA SER A 387 6.65 -28.91 32.26
C SER A 387 7.70 -29.94 32.69
N GLY A 388 8.89 -29.92 32.07
CA GLY A 388 10.03 -30.75 32.45
C GLY A 388 10.83 -30.16 33.61
N GLU A 389 10.40 -30.39 34.86
CA GLU A 389 11.27 -30.20 36.02
C GLU A 389 12.45 -31.18 35.96
N GLY A 390 13.63 -30.70 35.56
CA GLY A 390 14.81 -31.54 35.55
C GLY A 390 16.08 -30.85 35.10
N THR A 391 16.68 -30.03 35.96
CA THR A 391 18.10 -30.09 36.38
C THR A 391 18.52 -28.78 37.07
N SER A 392 19.41 -28.90 38.05
CA SER A 392 19.87 -27.85 38.96
C SER A 392 20.35 -26.59 38.23
N SER A 393 19.56 -25.53 38.23
CA SER A 393 19.97 -24.20 37.77
C SER A 393 19.81 -23.17 38.90
N THR A 394 20.72 -22.19 38.93
CA THR A 394 20.78 -21.21 40.01
C THR A 394 19.59 -20.24 39.94
N SER A 395 19.22 -19.60 41.05
CA SER A 395 18.05 -18.68 41.12
C SER A 395 18.07 -17.56 40.05
N THR A 396 19.23 -17.20 39.53
CA THR A 396 19.42 -16.20 38.46
C THR A 396 19.17 -16.78 37.06
N ASP A 397 19.54 -18.03 36.81
CA ASP A 397 19.34 -18.72 35.52
C ASP A 397 17.86 -19.02 35.26
N LEU A 398 17.10 -19.30 36.33
CA LEU A 398 15.64 -19.46 36.27
C LEU A 398 14.93 -18.15 35.87
N VAL A 399 15.41 -17.00 36.38
CA VAL A 399 14.85 -15.69 36.02
C VAL A 399 15.18 -15.31 34.58
N LEU A 400 16.41 -15.59 34.12
CA LEU A 400 16.81 -15.36 32.73
C LEU A 400 15.98 -16.23 31.76
N SER A 401 15.85 -17.53 32.05
CA SER A 401 15.08 -18.47 31.22
C SER A 401 13.61 -18.07 31.13
N ARG A 402 13.02 -17.64 32.25
CA ARG A 402 11.65 -17.12 32.28
C ARG A 402 11.49 -15.84 31.44
N ARG A 403 12.43 -14.90 31.52
CA ARG A 403 12.40 -13.68 30.70
C ARG A 403 12.57 -13.98 29.20
N MET A 404 13.44 -14.93 28.84
CA MET A 404 13.60 -15.37 27.45
C MET A 404 12.30 -16.00 26.91
N ALA A 405 11.64 -16.85 27.69
CA ALA A 405 10.36 -17.44 27.32
C ALA A 405 9.23 -16.39 27.20
N GLU A 406 9.22 -15.37 28.08
CA GLU A 406 8.28 -14.24 27.98
C GLU A 406 8.49 -13.43 26.69
N VAL A 407 9.74 -13.14 26.31
CA VAL A 407 10.07 -12.44 25.06
C VAL A 407 9.70 -13.28 23.84
N GLN A 408 10.05 -14.56 23.81
CA GLN A 408 9.70 -15.48 22.72
C GLN A 408 8.18 -15.64 22.56
N ARG A 409 7.44 -15.72 23.66
CA ARG A 409 5.96 -15.77 23.64
C ARG A 409 5.37 -14.47 23.06
N ALA A 410 5.94 -13.32 23.39
CA ALA A 410 5.52 -12.03 22.82
C ALA A 410 5.87 -11.88 21.33
N GLU A 411 7.04 -12.37 20.90
CA GLU A 411 7.43 -12.41 19.49
C GLU A 411 6.52 -13.31 18.66
N ARG A 412 6.20 -14.50 19.17
CA ARG A 412 5.24 -15.41 18.54
C ARG A 412 3.85 -14.79 18.44
N GLY A 413 3.37 -14.13 19.49
CA GLY A 413 2.10 -13.40 19.48
C GLY A 413 2.04 -12.35 18.36
N ARG A 414 3.08 -11.51 18.23
CA ARG A 414 3.18 -10.51 17.14
C ARG A 414 3.22 -11.14 15.74
N ALA A 415 3.92 -12.28 15.58
CA ALA A 415 3.96 -12.98 14.31
C ALA A 415 2.58 -13.56 13.92
N VAL A 416 1.85 -14.13 14.89
CA VAL A 416 0.48 -14.61 14.67
C VAL A 416 -0.46 -13.46 14.31
N GLU A 417 -0.38 -12.33 15.02
CA GLU A 417 -1.13 -11.12 14.71
C GLU A 417 -0.87 -10.66 13.26
N ASP A 418 0.39 -10.55 12.84
CA ASP A 418 0.73 -10.13 11.48
C ASP A 418 0.26 -11.12 10.41
N LEU A 419 0.43 -12.42 10.60
CA LEU A 419 -0.06 -13.43 9.65
C LEU A 419 -1.58 -13.38 9.53
N MET A 420 -2.30 -13.26 10.65
CA MET A 420 -3.75 -13.08 10.65
C MET A 420 -4.16 -11.80 9.90
N TYR A 421 -3.44 -10.70 10.09
CA TYR A 421 -3.68 -9.45 9.37
C TYR A 421 -3.52 -9.62 7.86
N VAL A 422 -2.45 -10.29 7.41
CA VAL A 422 -2.23 -10.54 5.98
C VAL A 422 -3.28 -11.49 5.40
N CYS A 423 -3.77 -12.47 6.16
CA CYS A 423 -4.93 -13.28 5.74
C CYS A 423 -6.20 -12.43 5.54
N ILE A 424 -6.44 -11.45 6.41
CA ILE A 424 -7.56 -10.51 6.25
C ILE A 424 -7.36 -9.67 4.98
N LEU A 425 -6.14 -9.19 4.70
CA LEU A 425 -5.82 -8.51 3.44
C LEU A 425 -6.09 -9.38 2.22
N GLY A 426 -5.74 -10.66 2.27
CA GLY A 426 -6.05 -11.62 1.22
C GLY A 426 -7.55 -11.70 0.93
N LYS A 427 -8.38 -11.75 1.98
CA LYS A 427 -9.85 -11.78 1.82
C LYS A 427 -10.42 -10.51 1.19
N PHE A 428 -9.90 -9.34 1.54
CA PHE A 428 -10.29 -8.08 0.90
C PHE A 428 -9.90 -8.06 -0.59
N ARG A 429 -8.71 -8.59 -0.91
CA ARG A 429 -8.27 -8.71 -2.29
C ARG A 429 -9.11 -9.68 -3.10
N ASP A 430 -9.50 -10.82 -2.54
CA ASP A 430 -10.36 -11.80 -3.20
C ASP A 430 -11.74 -11.21 -3.53
N LEU A 431 -12.19 -10.22 -2.76
CA LEU A 431 -13.40 -9.44 -3.01
C LEU A 431 -13.22 -8.31 -4.04
N GLY A 432 -11.98 -8.03 -4.47
CA GLY A 432 -11.66 -6.91 -5.35
C GLY A 432 -11.86 -5.55 -4.69
N VAL A 433 -11.72 -5.46 -3.36
CA VAL A 433 -11.89 -4.22 -2.60
C VAL A 433 -10.60 -3.88 -1.87
N ASP A 434 -10.02 -2.74 -2.21
CA ASP A 434 -8.90 -2.19 -1.45
C ASP A 434 -9.38 -1.63 -0.10
N MET A 435 -8.66 -1.97 0.99
CA MET A 435 -8.94 -1.40 2.30
C MET A 435 -8.70 0.11 2.29
N LEU A 436 -9.46 0.83 3.12
CA LEU A 436 -9.30 2.27 3.24
C LEU A 436 -7.87 2.62 3.70
N PRO A 437 -7.20 3.57 3.01
CA PRO A 437 -6.00 4.20 3.53
C PRO A 437 -6.35 5.05 4.76
N ARG A 438 -5.34 5.69 5.37
CA ARG A 438 -5.59 6.72 6.38
C ARG A 438 -6.62 7.71 5.83
N ILE A 439 -7.65 8.01 6.62
CA ILE A 439 -8.91 8.47 6.04
C ILE A 439 -8.76 9.85 5.39
N GLU A 440 -8.74 9.84 4.07
CA GLU A 440 -8.84 10.97 3.15
C GLU A 440 -10.18 10.91 2.40
N GLU A 441 -10.54 11.93 1.62
CA GLU A 441 -11.77 11.90 0.80
C GLU A 441 -11.66 10.85 -0.31
N VAL A 442 -12.24 9.67 -0.09
CA VAL A 442 -12.25 8.60 -1.09
C VAL A 442 -13.53 8.64 -1.91
N GLN A 443 -13.39 8.64 -3.25
CA GLN A 443 -14.51 8.55 -4.17
C GLN A 443 -15.17 7.16 -4.07
N GLU A 444 -16.45 7.12 -3.69
CA GLU A 444 -17.21 5.87 -3.61
C GLU A 444 -17.52 5.32 -5.02
N SER A 445 -17.29 4.02 -5.22
CA SER A 445 -17.85 3.29 -6.37
C SER A 445 -19.02 2.42 -5.92
N SER A 446 -20.05 2.31 -6.77
CA SER A 446 -21.21 1.44 -6.50
C SER A 446 -20.80 -0.04 -6.40
N ASP A 447 -19.76 -0.44 -7.11
CA ASP A 447 -19.28 -1.82 -7.16
C ASP A 447 -18.58 -2.21 -5.85
N THR A 448 -17.79 -1.29 -5.26
CA THR A 448 -17.15 -1.49 -3.95
C THR A 448 -18.18 -1.68 -2.84
N LEU A 449 -19.24 -0.86 -2.81
CA LEU A 449 -20.29 -0.98 -1.80
C LEU A 449 -21.08 -2.28 -1.95
N ARG A 450 -21.30 -2.72 -3.20
CA ARG A 450 -21.96 -3.99 -3.49
C ARG A 450 -21.11 -5.18 -3.06
N ALA A 451 -19.80 -5.16 -3.34
CA ALA A 451 -18.87 -6.19 -2.91
C ALA A 451 -18.82 -6.32 -1.37
N LEU A 452 -18.76 -5.20 -0.65
CA LEU A 452 -18.76 -5.17 0.82
C LEU A 452 -20.09 -5.61 1.46
N THR A 453 -21.18 -5.63 0.71
CA THR A 453 -22.50 -6.05 1.21
C THR A 453 -22.84 -7.47 0.77
N GLU A 454 -23.00 -7.70 -0.53
CA GLU A 454 -23.40 -8.99 -1.12
C GLU A 454 -22.27 -10.03 -1.14
N GLY A 455 -21.01 -9.60 -1.16
CA GLY A 455 -19.85 -10.49 -1.21
C GLY A 455 -19.44 -11.07 0.14
N VAL A 456 -19.90 -10.47 1.24
CA VAL A 456 -19.44 -10.81 2.62
C VAL A 456 -20.53 -11.42 3.47
N HIS A 457 -21.78 -10.99 3.30
CA HIS A 457 -22.88 -11.30 4.21
C HIS A 457 -23.92 -12.23 3.59
N SER A 458 -24.51 -13.11 4.41
CA SER A 458 -25.69 -13.88 4.02
C SER A 458 -26.88 -12.94 3.74
N ARG A 459 -27.86 -13.41 2.96
CA ARG A 459 -29.06 -12.63 2.65
C ARG A 459 -29.80 -12.19 3.91
N GLU A 460 -29.81 -13.04 4.94
CA GLU A 460 -30.45 -12.76 6.22
C GLU A 460 -29.65 -11.78 7.09
N ALA A 461 -28.32 -11.74 6.97
CA ALA A 461 -27.44 -10.82 7.68
C ALA A 461 -27.49 -9.39 7.11
N LEU A 462 -27.74 -9.24 5.80
CA LEU A 462 -27.81 -7.93 5.12
C LEU A 462 -28.83 -6.96 5.74
N ASP A 463 -29.96 -7.46 6.22
CA ASP A 463 -30.98 -6.61 6.85
C ASP A 463 -30.47 -6.01 8.17
N MET A 464 -29.70 -6.79 8.95
CA MET A 464 -29.06 -6.31 10.18
C MET A 464 -27.93 -5.31 9.88
N VAL A 465 -27.15 -5.52 8.82
CA VAL A 465 -26.10 -4.57 8.38
C VAL A 465 -26.73 -3.23 7.97
N LYS A 466 -27.82 -3.25 7.20
CA LYS A 466 -28.55 -2.03 6.82
C LYS A 466 -29.09 -1.27 8.03
N GLU A 467 -29.65 -1.98 9.01
CA GLU A 467 -30.11 -1.37 10.26
C GLU A 467 -28.95 -0.77 11.07
N HIS A 468 -27.78 -1.43 11.12
CA HIS A 468 -26.59 -0.92 11.79
C HIS A 468 -26.07 0.37 11.14
N VAL A 469 -25.93 0.39 9.80
CA VAL A 469 -25.50 1.59 9.06
C VAL A 469 -26.46 2.76 9.30
N LEU A 470 -27.77 2.51 9.26
CA LEU A 470 -28.80 3.53 9.54
C LEU A 470 -28.77 3.99 11.01
N GLY A 471 -28.50 3.10 11.96
CA GLY A 471 -28.43 3.43 13.38
C GLY A 471 -27.19 4.26 13.74
N VAL A 472 -26.05 3.95 13.13
CA VAL A 472 -24.76 4.60 13.40
C VAL A 472 -24.64 5.96 12.72
N LEU A 473 -25.07 6.07 11.45
CA LEU A 473 -24.96 7.32 10.67
C LEU A 473 -26.23 8.19 10.77
N GLY A 474 -27.32 7.67 11.33
CA GLY A 474 -28.58 8.41 11.52
C GLY A 474 -29.22 8.88 10.19
N PRO A 475 -30.03 9.96 10.22
CA PRO A 475 -30.67 10.53 9.02
C PRO A 475 -29.67 10.97 7.93
N ALA A 476 -28.42 11.25 8.31
CA ALA A 476 -27.36 11.62 7.40
C ALA A 476 -26.96 10.48 6.45
N SER A 477 -27.25 9.20 6.78
CA SER A 477 -27.04 8.07 5.87
C SER A 477 -27.84 8.16 4.56
N MET A 478 -28.92 8.95 4.56
CA MET A 478 -29.81 9.17 3.41
C MET A 478 -29.52 10.48 2.66
N ALA A 479 -28.52 11.25 3.12
CA ALA A 479 -28.08 12.46 2.41
C ALA A 479 -27.27 12.10 1.16
N TYR A 480 -27.10 13.07 0.26
CA TYR A 480 -26.28 12.89 -0.94
C TYR A 480 -24.84 12.51 -0.56
N ALA A 481 -24.25 11.57 -1.31
CA ALA A 481 -22.91 11.04 -1.03
C ALA A 481 -21.86 12.13 -0.83
N ALA A 482 -21.95 13.24 -1.57
CA ALA A 482 -21.02 14.38 -1.53
C ALA A 482 -21.19 15.32 -0.33
N THR A 483 -22.20 15.15 0.52
CA THR A 483 -22.40 16.02 1.69
C THR A 483 -21.24 15.81 2.67
N LYS A 484 -20.51 16.88 2.98
CA LYS A 484 -19.39 16.87 3.93
C LYS A 484 -19.91 17.04 5.36
N ILE A 485 -19.48 16.17 6.26
CA ILE A 485 -19.81 16.23 7.68
C ILE A 485 -18.51 16.30 8.47
N LYS A 486 -18.39 17.34 9.29
CA LYS A 486 -17.29 17.50 10.24
C LYS A 486 -17.64 16.75 11.53
N MET A 487 -16.74 15.87 11.99
CA MET A 487 -16.88 15.15 13.25
C MET A 487 -15.54 15.04 13.97
N SER A 488 -15.56 14.66 15.25
CA SER A 488 -14.31 14.39 15.96
C SER A 488 -13.68 13.08 15.46
N ALA A 489 -12.35 13.06 15.31
CA ALA A 489 -11.62 11.85 14.94
C ALA A 489 -11.86 10.71 15.94
N LEU A 490 -12.03 11.05 17.22
CA LEU A 490 -12.35 10.10 18.29
C LEU A 490 -13.72 9.41 18.07
N GLN A 491 -14.77 10.17 17.76
CA GLN A 491 -16.10 9.60 17.49
C GLN A 491 -16.06 8.71 16.25
N ALA A 492 -15.35 9.12 15.20
CA ALA A 492 -15.20 8.32 14.00
C ALA A 492 -14.47 6.99 14.27
N ALA A 493 -13.39 7.05 15.07
CA ALA A 493 -12.66 5.86 15.53
C ALA A 493 -13.52 4.91 16.38
N GLN A 494 -14.33 5.46 17.30
CA GLN A 494 -15.26 4.67 18.12
C GLN A 494 -16.34 3.99 17.28
N VAL A 495 -16.90 4.71 16.30
CA VAL A 495 -17.89 4.19 15.36
C VAL A 495 -17.31 3.07 14.51
N TYR A 496 -16.09 3.23 14.00
CA TYR A 496 -15.40 2.21 13.22
C TYR A 496 -15.16 0.96 14.07
N ALA A 497 -14.56 1.11 15.25
CA ALA A 497 -14.29 -0.01 16.16
C ALA A 497 -15.58 -0.75 16.58
N ALA A 498 -16.65 -0.03 16.89
CA ALA A 498 -17.95 -0.63 17.21
C ALA A 498 -18.53 -1.40 16.01
N SER A 499 -18.33 -0.91 14.79
CA SER A 499 -18.78 -1.57 13.56
C SER A 499 -17.98 -2.84 13.24
N VAL A 500 -16.67 -2.86 13.53
CA VAL A 500 -15.86 -4.08 13.47
C VAL A 500 -16.41 -5.14 14.42
N LEU A 501 -16.70 -4.75 15.66
CA LEU A 501 -17.25 -5.68 16.66
C LEU A 501 -18.66 -6.17 16.28
N PHE A 502 -19.48 -5.31 15.68
CA PHE A 502 -20.79 -5.70 15.15
C PHE A 502 -20.64 -6.76 14.06
N GLY A 503 -19.75 -6.55 13.08
CA GLY A 503 -19.49 -7.54 12.02
C GLY A 503 -18.98 -8.87 12.56
N TYR A 504 -18.07 -8.83 13.53
CA TYR A 504 -17.56 -10.01 14.22
C TYR A 504 -18.68 -10.82 14.90
N PHE A 505 -19.54 -10.14 15.66
CA PHE A 505 -20.69 -10.78 16.32
C PHE A 505 -21.70 -11.31 15.31
N LEU A 506 -22.01 -10.52 14.27
CA LEU A 506 -22.95 -10.90 13.22
C LEU A 506 -22.52 -12.20 12.55
N ARG A 507 -21.22 -12.36 12.23
CA ARG A 507 -20.70 -13.61 11.66
C ARG A 507 -20.89 -14.81 12.58
N ARG A 508 -20.68 -14.63 13.89
CA ARG A 508 -20.87 -15.68 14.90
C ARG A 508 -22.33 -16.12 15.00
N VAL A 509 -23.27 -15.18 14.95
CA VAL A 509 -24.69 -15.52 15.05
C VAL A 509 -25.23 -16.06 13.73
N ASP A 510 -24.82 -15.51 12.59
CA ASP A 510 -25.20 -15.99 11.27
C ASP A 510 -24.72 -17.43 11.04
N THR A 511 -23.46 -17.76 11.36
CA THR A 511 -22.96 -19.14 11.26
C THR A 511 -23.74 -20.12 12.14
N ARG A 512 -24.06 -19.74 13.39
CA ARG A 512 -24.91 -20.56 14.28
C ARG A 512 -26.33 -20.70 13.74
N PHE A 513 -26.90 -19.64 13.19
CA PHE A 513 -28.22 -19.65 12.58
C PHE A 513 -28.28 -20.56 11.36
N GLN A 514 -27.30 -20.47 10.45
CA GLN A 514 -27.23 -21.36 9.28
C GLN A 514 -27.04 -22.82 9.71
N LEU A 515 -26.24 -23.08 10.74
CA LEU A 515 -26.10 -24.42 11.32
C LEU A 515 -27.44 -24.91 11.89
N ALA A 516 -28.11 -24.11 12.72
CA ALA A 516 -29.42 -24.46 13.29
C ALA A 516 -30.49 -24.66 12.21
N LYS A 517 -30.44 -23.88 11.13
CA LYS A 517 -31.28 -24.03 9.94
C LYS A 517 -31.00 -25.36 9.22
N SER A 518 -29.72 -25.75 9.08
CA SER A 518 -29.34 -27.02 8.46
C SER A 518 -29.69 -28.25 9.31
N LEU A 519 -29.73 -28.08 10.64
CA LEU A 519 -30.06 -29.12 11.62
C LEU A 519 -31.55 -29.15 11.99
N ASP A 520 -32.39 -28.29 11.39
CA ASP A 520 -33.82 -28.14 11.68
C ASP A 520 -34.14 -27.82 13.16
N MET A 521 -33.25 -27.05 13.81
CA MET A 521 -33.31 -26.69 15.23
C MET A 521 -33.73 -25.22 15.46
N LEU A 522 -34.29 -24.56 14.45
CA LEU A 522 -34.73 -23.16 14.59
C LEU A 522 -35.93 -23.07 15.54
N PRO A 523 -36.02 -22.03 16.39
CA PRO A 523 -37.22 -21.78 17.18
C PRO A 523 -38.39 -21.58 16.21
N GLU A 524 -39.34 -22.51 16.20
CA GLU A 524 -40.54 -22.40 15.37
C GLU A 524 -41.25 -21.08 15.71
N SER A 525 -41.60 -20.29 14.71
CA SER A 525 -42.53 -19.19 14.93
C SER A 525 -43.84 -19.76 15.49
N GLN A 526 -44.57 -19.02 16.33
CA GLN A 526 -45.89 -19.49 16.81
C GLN A 526 -46.80 -19.92 15.65
N GLU A 527 -46.67 -19.30 14.48
CA GLU A 527 -47.41 -19.63 13.27
C GLU A 527 -46.94 -20.96 12.63
N GLU A 528 -45.62 -21.24 12.61
CA GLU A 528 -45.08 -22.53 12.11
C GLU A 528 -45.32 -23.68 13.09
N ALA A 529 -45.23 -23.42 14.40
CA ALA A 529 -45.57 -24.39 15.44
C ALA A 529 -47.05 -24.75 15.40
N VAL A 530 -47.92 -23.75 15.19
CA VAL A 530 -49.37 -23.97 14.97
C VAL A 530 -49.61 -24.70 13.65
N ALA A 531 -48.95 -24.35 12.55
CA ALA A 531 -49.09 -25.06 11.28
C ALA A 531 -48.55 -26.51 11.33
N ARG A 532 -47.50 -26.77 12.11
CA ARG A 532 -46.97 -28.12 12.35
C ARG A 532 -47.90 -28.91 13.27
N LEU A 533 -48.45 -28.30 14.32
CA LEU A 533 -49.49 -28.88 15.15
C LEU A 533 -50.75 -29.19 14.33
N GLU A 534 -51.21 -28.27 13.48
CA GLU A 534 -52.33 -28.48 12.57
C GLU A 534 -52.05 -29.62 11.60
N ARG A 535 -50.85 -29.71 11.01
CA ARG A 535 -50.46 -30.88 10.17
C ARG A 535 -50.40 -32.19 10.96
N LEU A 536 -49.95 -32.16 12.22
CA LEU A 536 -49.93 -33.34 13.10
C LEU A 536 -51.35 -33.75 13.53
N PHE A 537 -52.26 -32.81 13.75
CA PHE A 537 -53.67 -33.07 14.04
C PHE A 537 -54.42 -33.54 12.79
N SER A 538 -54.15 -32.98 11.60
CA SER A 538 -54.70 -33.46 10.34
C SER A 538 -54.18 -34.86 9.97
N ALA A 539 -52.91 -35.17 10.27
CA ALA A 539 -52.36 -36.50 10.08
C ALA A 539 -52.88 -37.53 11.10
N ALA A 540 -53.34 -37.08 12.27
CA ALA A 540 -54.00 -37.94 13.26
C ALA A 540 -55.51 -38.13 13.01
N ASP A 541 -56.13 -37.27 12.21
CA ASP A 541 -57.54 -37.37 11.79
C ASP A 541 -57.74 -38.29 10.57
N ASP A 542 -56.67 -38.61 9.83
CA ASP A 542 -56.67 -39.63 8.77
C ASP A 542 -56.34 -41.03 9.32
N GLY A 543 -57.26 -41.59 10.12
CA GLY A 543 -57.40 -43.03 10.31
C GLY A 543 -58.79 -43.45 9.81
N LEU A 544 -59.01 -44.45 8.94
CA LEU A 544 -58.24 -45.57 8.41
C LEU A 544 -58.85 -45.91 7.02
N PRO A 545 -58.12 -46.60 6.13
CA PRO A 545 -58.53 -47.99 5.91
C PRO A 545 -57.37 -48.98 6.00
N GLU A 546 -57.77 -50.22 6.26
CA GLU A 546 -56.96 -51.39 6.59
C GLU A 546 -55.82 -51.70 5.61
N GLY A 547 -54.69 -52.14 6.18
CA GLY A 547 -53.90 -53.21 5.58
C GLY A 547 -52.51 -52.84 5.03
N ALA A 548 -51.50 -53.32 5.75
CA ALA A 548 -50.15 -53.69 5.29
C ALA A 548 -49.06 -52.60 5.10
N THR A 549 -48.16 -52.60 6.09
CA THR A 549 -46.71 -52.26 6.15
C THR A 549 -45.94 -52.16 4.82
N PRO A 550 -44.87 -51.33 4.72
CA PRO A 550 -43.54 -51.79 5.17
C PRO A 550 -42.59 -50.74 5.79
N HIS A 551 -41.54 -51.30 6.40
CA HIS A 551 -40.35 -50.73 7.04
C HIS A 551 -39.33 -50.14 6.02
N PRO A 552 -38.21 -49.52 6.50
CA PRO A 552 -37.50 -48.41 5.86
C PRO A 552 -36.23 -48.84 5.11
N GLU A 553 -35.76 -47.98 4.20
CA GLU A 553 -34.42 -48.11 3.60
C GLU A 553 -33.64 -46.79 3.59
N VAL A 554 -32.35 -46.96 3.82
CA VAL A 554 -31.16 -46.09 3.76
C VAL A 554 -30.17 -46.88 2.85
N PRO A 555 -29.03 -46.39 2.32
CA PRO A 555 -28.55 -45.08 1.81
C PRO A 555 -28.06 -45.19 0.32
N GLY A 556 -27.42 -44.15 -0.25
CA GLY A 556 -26.32 -44.38 -1.22
C GLY A 556 -26.12 -43.40 -2.41
N SER A 557 -24.98 -42.69 -2.35
CA SER A 557 -24.00 -42.34 -3.40
C SER A 557 -24.38 -42.07 -4.88
N ASP A 558 -23.83 -40.94 -5.35
CA ASP A 558 -23.09 -40.70 -6.60
C ASP A 558 -23.75 -40.61 -7.99
N ALA A 559 -23.34 -39.50 -8.63
CA ALA A 559 -23.03 -39.30 -10.05
C ALA A 559 -24.16 -39.30 -11.08
N ALA A 560 -24.42 -38.12 -11.65
CA ALA A 560 -24.90 -38.00 -13.03
C ALA A 560 -24.26 -36.80 -13.73
N ALA A 561 -23.47 -37.12 -14.77
CA ALA A 561 -22.99 -36.21 -15.79
C ALA A 561 -23.98 -36.16 -16.98
N ALA A 562 -23.84 -35.09 -17.77
CA ALA A 562 -24.26 -34.92 -19.18
C ALA A 562 -25.72 -34.52 -19.51
N LYS A 563 -25.90 -33.19 -19.69
CA LYS A 563 -26.43 -32.44 -20.88
C LYS A 563 -26.84 -33.23 -22.15
N PRO A 564 -27.50 -32.60 -23.18
CA PRO A 564 -28.38 -31.41 -23.24
C PRO A 564 -29.54 -31.54 -24.28
N ALA A 565 -30.24 -30.42 -24.55
CA ALA A 565 -30.88 -29.96 -25.82
C ALA A 565 -32.33 -29.47 -25.59
N GLU A 566 -32.61 -28.16 -25.71
CA GLU A 566 -33.15 -27.45 -26.90
C GLU A 566 -34.63 -27.79 -27.12
N GLU A 567 -35.56 -26.94 -27.51
CA GLU A 567 -35.70 -25.52 -27.87
C GLU A 567 -37.23 -25.37 -28.06
N SER A 568 -37.82 -24.22 -27.75
CA SER A 568 -38.74 -23.53 -28.68
C SER A 568 -39.34 -22.28 -28.03
N GLU A 569 -39.07 -21.16 -28.67
CA GLU A 569 -39.73 -19.87 -28.53
C GLU A 569 -41.22 -19.95 -28.89
N ALA A 570 -42.03 -19.07 -28.28
CA ALA A 570 -42.99 -18.25 -29.04
C ALA A 570 -43.56 -17.14 -28.17
N ALA A 571 -43.42 -15.91 -28.68
CA ALA A 571 -43.96 -14.68 -28.14
C ALA A 571 -45.48 -14.56 -28.38
N SER A 572 -46.18 -13.86 -27.48
CA SER A 572 -47.31 -13.01 -27.89
C SER A 572 -47.55 -11.89 -26.88
N SER A 573 -47.50 -10.68 -27.41
CA SER A 573 -47.94 -9.41 -26.85
C SER A 573 -49.41 -9.42 -26.46
N ASP A 574 -49.76 -8.76 -25.36
CA ASP A 574 -50.88 -7.82 -25.36
C ASP A 574 -50.86 -6.91 -24.12
N ARG A 575 -51.07 -5.61 -24.36
CA ARG A 575 -51.23 -4.57 -23.34
C ARG A 575 -52.44 -3.73 -23.77
N PRO A 576 -53.37 -3.42 -22.85
CA PRO A 576 -53.98 -2.09 -22.88
C PRO A 576 -54.17 -1.53 -21.43
N PRO A 577 -54.83 -0.37 -21.19
CA PRO A 577 -54.16 0.87 -20.79
C PRO A 577 -54.55 1.36 -19.37
N ALA A 578 -53.96 2.49 -18.97
CA ALA A 578 -54.08 3.13 -17.66
C ALA A 578 -55.44 3.85 -17.41
N ASP A 579 -55.96 3.75 -16.18
CA ASP A 579 -56.48 4.90 -15.40
C ASP A 579 -56.79 4.55 -13.92
N GLN A 580 -55.96 5.09 -13.01
CA GLN A 580 -56.14 5.43 -11.56
C GLN A 580 -56.54 4.34 -10.49
N PRO A 581 -56.43 4.63 -9.17
CA PRO A 581 -55.27 4.29 -8.33
C PRO A 581 -55.64 3.35 -7.14
N PRO A 582 -54.70 2.58 -6.56
CA PRO A 582 -54.94 1.97 -5.24
C PRO A 582 -54.31 2.81 -4.11
N PRO A 583 -54.76 2.59 -2.86
CA PRO A 583 -54.94 3.64 -1.88
C PRO A 583 -53.71 3.94 -1.02
N THR A 584 -53.74 5.14 -0.44
CA THR A 584 -52.83 5.62 0.60
C THR A 584 -52.85 4.77 1.87
N SER A 585 -51.65 4.61 2.43
CA SER A 585 -51.35 4.29 3.84
C SER A 585 -51.97 3.01 4.42
N ALA A 586 -51.30 1.88 4.18
CA ALA A 586 -51.16 0.86 5.20
C ALA A 586 -49.68 0.84 5.61
N LEU A 587 -49.38 1.19 6.87
CA LEU A 587 -48.08 0.90 7.47
C LEU A 587 -47.90 -0.63 7.37
N VAL A 588 -47.10 -1.08 6.41
CA VAL A 588 -46.54 -2.43 6.42
C VAL A 588 -45.66 -2.47 7.66
N LYS A 589 -46.16 -3.07 8.74
CA LYS A 589 -45.31 -3.51 9.85
C LYS A 589 -44.26 -4.43 9.20
N LYS A 590 -43.03 -3.94 9.02
CA LYS A 590 -41.92 -4.74 8.52
C LYS A 590 -41.81 -5.97 9.42
N THR A 591 -42.16 -7.13 8.88
CA THR A 591 -41.94 -8.41 9.54
C THR A 591 -40.44 -8.55 9.78
N LYS A 592 -40.02 -8.60 11.05
CA LYS A 592 -38.61 -8.78 11.43
C LYS A 592 -38.03 -10.01 10.73
N GLY A 593 -36.81 -9.92 10.19
CA GLY A 593 -36.13 -11.04 9.53
C GLY A 593 -35.93 -12.25 10.46
N ALA A 594 -35.83 -13.45 9.88
CA ALA A 594 -35.71 -14.72 10.63
C ALA A 594 -34.47 -14.76 11.54
N LEU A 595 -33.31 -14.31 11.03
CA LEU A 595 -32.09 -14.20 11.82
C LEU A 595 -32.25 -13.27 13.03
N ARG A 596 -32.96 -12.15 12.87
CA ARG A 596 -33.23 -11.22 13.97
C ARG A 596 -34.08 -11.86 15.07
N ARG A 597 -35.12 -12.62 14.71
CA ARG A 597 -35.94 -13.35 15.68
C ARG A 597 -35.12 -14.41 16.42
N TYR A 598 -34.21 -15.09 15.71
CA TYR A 598 -33.27 -16.03 16.29
C TYR A 598 -32.29 -15.36 17.26
N VAL A 599 -31.74 -14.19 16.93
CA VAL A 599 -30.88 -13.42 17.87
C VAL A 599 -31.68 -13.01 19.12
N GLU A 600 -32.90 -12.50 18.91
CA GLU A 600 -33.80 -12.06 19.99
C GLU A 600 -34.26 -13.22 20.90
N SER A 601 -34.19 -14.48 20.45
CA SER A 601 -34.57 -15.65 21.25
C SER A 601 -33.47 -16.19 22.15
N PHE A 602 -32.19 -15.94 21.84
CA PHE A 602 -31.06 -16.49 22.59
C PHE A 602 -30.46 -15.51 23.59
N ASP A 603 -30.49 -14.19 23.29
CA ASP A 603 -29.63 -13.27 24.05
C ASP A 603 -30.17 -11.83 24.10
N GLN A 604 -31.33 -11.64 24.73
CA GLN A 604 -31.92 -10.30 24.94
C GLN A 604 -30.99 -9.36 25.73
N GLN A 605 -30.19 -9.90 26.64
CA GLN A 605 -29.39 -9.13 27.59
C GLN A 605 -28.09 -8.62 26.94
N THR A 606 -27.39 -9.46 26.16
CA THR A 606 -26.21 -9.02 25.39
C THR A 606 -26.60 -8.05 24.28
N MET A 607 -27.77 -8.23 23.65
CA MET A 607 -28.33 -7.30 22.65
C MET A 607 -28.68 -5.92 23.25
N LEU A 608 -29.34 -5.89 24.41
CA LEU A 608 -29.66 -4.65 25.12
C LEU A 608 -28.40 -3.91 25.55
N ASP A 609 -27.38 -4.62 26.03
CA ASP A 609 -26.08 -4.04 26.36
C ASP A 609 -25.34 -3.53 25.12
N MET A 610 -25.35 -4.26 23.99
CA MET A 610 -24.70 -3.82 22.75
C MET A 610 -25.38 -2.56 22.18
N ALA A 611 -26.72 -2.55 22.16
CA ALA A 611 -27.52 -1.42 21.70
C ALA A 611 -27.38 -0.18 22.61
N ASN A 612 -27.35 -0.37 23.94
CA ASN A 612 -27.15 0.73 24.89
C ASN A 612 -25.70 1.25 24.91
N ASN A 613 -24.70 0.40 24.62
CA ASN A 613 -23.30 0.81 24.51
C ASN A 613 -22.98 1.48 23.17
N LEU A 614 -23.70 1.15 22.09
CA LEU A 614 -23.69 1.88 20.81
C LEU A 614 -24.21 3.32 20.96
N GLN A 615 -25.09 3.59 21.93
CA GLN A 615 -25.63 4.93 22.19
C GLN A 615 -24.82 5.75 23.21
N SER A 616 -23.96 5.13 24.03
CA SER A 616 -23.31 5.80 25.18
C SER A 616 -21.80 6.04 25.06
N CYS A 617 -21.15 5.60 23.97
CA CYS A 617 -19.74 5.92 23.62
C CYS A 617 -18.77 6.00 24.83
N SER A 618 -18.81 5.01 25.72
CA SER A 618 -18.09 5.05 27.00
C SER A 618 -16.61 4.63 26.86
N PRO A 619 -15.68 5.18 27.66
CA PRO A 619 -14.23 5.17 27.41
C PRO A 619 -13.51 3.84 27.74
N SER A 620 -14.26 2.75 27.95
CA SER A 620 -13.73 1.44 28.38
C SER A 620 -14.07 0.31 27.41
N MET A 621 -14.58 0.62 26.21
CA MET A 621 -15.14 -0.34 25.26
C MET A 621 -14.19 -1.52 24.96
N PHE A 622 -12.94 -1.25 24.55
CA PHE A 622 -11.94 -2.28 24.22
C PHE A 622 -11.54 -3.18 25.41
N ARG A 623 -11.41 -2.59 26.60
CA ARG A 623 -11.05 -3.32 27.83
C ARG A 623 -12.22 -4.16 28.31
N LEU A 624 -13.43 -3.62 28.28
CA LEU A 624 -14.65 -4.32 28.64
C LEU A 624 -14.90 -5.52 27.72
N PHE A 625 -14.56 -5.48 26.44
CA PHE A 625 -14.83 -6.58 25.51
C PHE A 625 -13.80 -7.72 25.56
N THR A 626 -12.52 -7.38 25.77
CA THR A 626 -11.48 -8.37 26.10
C THR A 626 -11.72 -8.98 27.49
N GLU A 627 -12.14 -8.17 28.47
CA GLU A 627 -12.53 -8.62 29.81
C GLU A 627 -13.85 -9.43 29.80
N ARG A 628 -14.82 -9.09 28.92
CA ARG A 628 -16.09 -9.82 28.70
C ARG A 628 -15.97 -11.00 27.70
N ARG A 629 -14.76 -11.35 27.24
CA ARG A 629 -14.45 -12.58 26.49
C ARG A 629 -15.08 -12.73 25.10
N LEU A 630 -15.30 -11.62 24.38
CA LEU A 630 -15.94 -11.65 23.06
C LEU A 630 -14.96 -11.89 21.88
N VAL A 631 -13.72 -11.41 21.98
CA VAL A 631 -12.66 -11.51 20.95
C VAL A 631 -11.37 -12.02 21.60
N THR A 632 -10.49 -12.67 20.83
CA THR A 632 -9.16 -13.09 21.31
C THR A 632 -8.26 -11.89 21.64
N GLN A 633 -7.16 -12.12 22.36
CA GLN A 633 -6.22 -11.04 22.68
C GLN A 633 -5.58 -10.49 21.40
N GLU A 634 -5.23 -11.38 20.48
CA GLU A 634 -4.63 -11.10 19.18
C GLU A 634 -5.62 -10.36 18.26
N GLY A 635 -6.88 -10.80 18.21
CA GLY A 635 -7.93 -10.10 17.46
C GLY A 635 -8.22 -8.70 18.01
N GLY A 636 -8.22 -8.54 19.33
CA GLY A 636 -8.35 -7.22 19.96
C GLY A 636 -7.21 -6.27 19.58
N ALA A 637 -5.97 -6.78 19.53
CA ALA A 637 -4.79 -6.03 19.09
C ALA A 637 -4.91 -5.61 17.61
N LEU A 638 -5.44 -6.48 16.74
CA LEU A 638 -5.68 -6.16 15.34
C LEU A 638 -6.72 -5.05 15.14
N VAL A 639 -7.81 -5.04 15.89
CA VAL A 639 -8.80 -3.96 15.82
C VAL A 639 -8.21 -2.63 16.30
N GLU A 640 -7.45 -2.64 17.41
CA GLU A 640 -6.76 -1.44 17.91
C GLU A 640 -5.74 -0.92 16.88
N ARG A 641 -4.96 -1.81 16.27
CA ARG A 641 -3.99 -1.49 15.22
C ARG A 641 -4.66 -0.86 13.99
N GLN A 642 -5.71 -1.47 13.47
CA GLN A 642 -6.44 -0.98 12.29
C GLN A 642 -7.09 0.37 12.57
N THR A 643 -7.72 0.53 13.74
CA THR A 643 -8.35 1.79 14.14
C THR A 643 -7.31 2.90 14.32
N LYS A 644 -6.17 2.58 14.94
CA LYS A 644 -5.04 3.52 15.08
C LYS A 644 -4.48 3.96 13.74
N ALA A 645 -4.39 3.04 12.78
CA ALA A 645 -3.89 3.31 11.45
C ALA A 645 -4.79 4.26 10.65
N LEU A 646 -6.11 4.10 10.77
CA LEU A 646 -7.10 4.92 10.07
C LEU A 646 -7.32 6.31 10.69
N PHE A 647 -7.34 6.40 12.02
CA PHE A 647 -7.79 7.60 12.74
C PHE A 647 -6.74 8.26 13.65
N GLY A 648 -5.55 7.66 13.84
CA GLY A 648 -4.57 8.11 14.84
C GLY A 648 -4.72 7.41 16.20
N ASP A 649 -3.84 7.71 17.17
CA ASP A 649 -3.83 7.01 18.47
C ASP A 649 -5.10 7.29 19.29
N PRO A 650 -6.00 6.30 19.49
CA PRO A 650 -7.27 6.50 20.18
C PRO A 650 -7.10 7.00 21.63
N LYS A 651 -6.00 6.62 22.30
CA LYS A 651 -5.71 7.05 23.68
C LYS A 651 -5.30 8.52 23.73
N ALA A 652 -4.58 9.00 22.72
CA ALA A 652 -4.20 10.40 22.60
C ALA A 652 -5.44 11.27 22.28
N LEU A 653 -6.25 10.84 21.30
CA LEU A 653 -7.52 11.48 20.94
C LEU A 653 -8.47 11.56 22.14
N GLN A 654 -8.53 10.51 22.95
CA GLN A 654 -9.32 10.48 24.17
C GLN A 654 -8.84 11.50 25.21
N ARG A 655 -7.53 11.59 25.46
CA ARG A 655 -6.98 12.59 26.39
C ARG A 655 -7.30 14.01 25.92
N GLN A 656 -7.12 14.27 24.63
CA GLN A 656 -7.44 15.57 24.04
C GLN A 656 -8.93 15.92 24.19
N MET A 657 -9.83 14.95 23.95
CA MET A 657 -11.26 15.15 24.17
C MET A 657 -11.60 15.39 25.65
N GLN A 658 -10.98 14.64 26.57
CA GLN A 658 -11.18 14.82 28.01
C GLN A 658 -10.68 16.18 28.52
N GLU A 659 -9.56 16.66 27.99
CA GLU A 659 -9.04 18.00 28.27
C GLU A 659 -9.95 19.10 27.72
N ALA A 660 -10.55 18.89 26.53
CA ALA A 660 -11.44 19.86 25.90
C ALA A 660 -12.83 19.93 26.55
N VAL A 661 -13.39 18.80 27.02
CA VAL A 661 -14.75 18.70 27.56
C VAL A 661 -14.81 18.90 29.09
N GLY A 662 -13.72 18.59 29.80
CA GLY A 662 -13.65 18.63 31.27
C GLY A 662 -14.29 17.39 31.94
N LYS A 663 -14.04 17.22 33.24
CA LYS A 663 -14.43 16.01 34.01
C LYS A 663 -15.83 16.07 34.65
N ASP A 664 -16.37 17.28 34.85
CA ASP A 664 -17.67 17.49 35.51
C ASP A 664 -18.76 17.71 34.44
N ILE A 665 -19.41 16.60 34.06
CA ILE A 665 -20.50 16.55 33.09
C ILE A 665 -21.81 16.38 33.85
N ALA A 666 -22.76 17.30 33.67
CA ALA A 666 -24.02 17.29 34.41
C ALA A 666 -25.10 16.41 33.76
N SER A 667 -25.08 16.25 32.44
CA SER A 667 -26.04 15.45 31.66
C SER A 667 -25.46 15.04 30.29
N LEU A 668 -26.13 14.11 29.60
CA LEU A 668 -25.75 13.70 28.24
C LEU A 668 -25.87 14.85 27.22
N ASP A 669 -26.85 15.73 27.40
CA ASP A 669 -27.04 16.91 26.53
C ASP A 669 -25.92 17.95 26.74
N ASP A 670 -25.49 18.17 28.00
CA ASP A 670 -24.34 19.03 28.34
C ASP A 670 -23.04 18.48 27.75
N LEU A 671 -22.86 17.15 27.75
CA LEU A 671 -21.74 16.50 27.08
C LEU A 671 -21.76 16.76 25.56
N MET A 672 -22.90 16.54 24.91
CA MET A 672 -23.05 16.70 23.46
C MET A 672 -22.80 18.16 23.03
N GLU A 673 -23.32 19.13 23.78
CA GLU A 673 -23.10 20.55 23.52
C GLU A 673 -21.63 20.95 23.67
N ARG A 674 -20.95 20.46 24.73
CA ARG A 674 -19.51 20.71 24.93
C ARG A 674 -18.63 20.06 23.87
N VAL A 675 -18.96 18.86 23.41
CA VAL A 675 -18.26 18.20 22.31
C VAL A 675 -18.44 18.98 21.01
N GLN A 676 -19.66 19.41 20.69
CA GLN A 676 -19.91 20.26 19.51
C GLN A 676 -19.12 21.57 19.58
N LYS A 677 -19.07 22.20 20.76
CA LYS A 677 -18.28 23.41 20.99
C LYS A 677 -16.77 23.16 20.84
N ALA A 678 -16.24 22.06 21.38
CA ALA A 678 -14.84 21.70 21.25
C ALA A 678 -14.42 21.43 19.78
N VAL A 679 -15.32 20.84 18.99
CA VAL A 679 -15.16 20.61 17.54
C VAL A 679 -15.23 21.93 16.74
N ALA A 680 -16.08 22.86 17.15
CA ALA A 680 -16.19 24.20 16.55
C ALA A 680 -14.95 25.06 16.85
N ASP A 681 -14.47 25.02 18.09
CA ASP A 681 -13.30 25.77 18.57
C ASP A 681 -11.96 25.18 18.10
N GLY A 682 -11.96 24.02 17.43
CA GLY A 682 -10.74 23.34 16.95
C GLY A 682 -9.84 22.78 18.06
N LYS A 683 -10.38 22.54 19.25
CA LYS A 683 -9.62 22.04 20.42
C LYS A 683 -9.35 20.53 20.37
N VAL A 684 -10.09 19.81 19.53
CA VAL A 684 -9.98 18.36 19.33
C VAL A 684 -9.68 18.09 17.86
N GLU A 685 -8.93 17.04 17.56
CA GLU A 685 -8.70 16.61 16.19
C GLU A 685 -10.02 16.26 15.49
N THR A 686 -10.29 16.90 14.35
CA THR A 686 -11.54 16.76 13.59
C THR A 686 -11.27 16.26 12.19
N LEU A 687 -12.15 15.39 11.70
CA LEU A 687 -12.16 14.89 10.33
C LEU A 687 -13.37 15.45 9.60
N THR A 688 -13.18 15.85 8.35
CA THR A 688 -14.29 16.24 7.47
C THR A 688 -14.40 15.18 6.39
N LEU A 689 -15.46 14.39 6.44
CA LEU A 689 -15.66 13.27 5.52
C LEU A 689 -16.98 13.43 4.77
N THR A 690 -17.00 12.95 3.54
CA THR A 690 -18.25 12.81 2.80
C THR A 690 -19.10 11.72 3.47
N VAL A 691 -20.44 11.86 3.44
CA VAL A 691 -21.39 10.81 3.86
C VAL A 691 -21.05 9.49 3.18
N GLY A 692 -20.58 9.58 1.94
CA GLY A 692 -20.10 8.45 1.20
C GLY A 692 -18.92 7.70 1.82
N THR A 693 -17.84 8.42 2.07
CA THR A 693 -16.66 7.87 2.73
C THR A 693 -17.02 7.26 4.10
N GLN A 694 -17.96 7.87 4.84
CA GLN A 694 -18.47 7.32 6.09
C GLN A 694 -19.21 5.98 5.91
N ARG A 695 -20.08 5.86 4.90
CA ARG A 695 -20.79 4.60 4.60
C ARG A 695 -19.81 3.50 4.23
N ARG A 696 -18.84 3.80 3.36
CA ARG A 696 -17.76 2.87 3.02
C ARG A 696 -16.98 2.44 4.26
N ALA A 697 -16.59 3.37 5.12
CA ALA A 697 -15.83 3.06 6.34
C ALA A 697 -16.60 2.15 7.30
N VAL A 698 -17.91 2.37 7.47
CA VAL A 698 -18.75 1.49 8.30
C VAL A 698 -18.90 0.10 7.67
N LEU A 699 -19.15 0.01 6.36
CA LEU A 699 -19.28 -1.28 5.68
C LEU A 699 -17.96 -2.07 5.67
N GLU A 700 -16.84 -1.40 5.43
CA GLU A 700 -15.51 -2.03 5.51
C GLU A 700 -15.21 -2.48 6.94
N ALA A 701 -15.56 -1.70 7.96
CA ALA A 701 -15.42 -2.12 9.36
C ALA A 701 -16.22 -3.40 9.63
N VAL A 702 -17.48 -3.47 9.19
CA VAL A 702 -18.31 -4.67 9.35
C VAL A 702 -17.69 -5.87 8.62
N ALA A 703 -17.22 -5.69 7.38
CA ALA A 703 -16.55 -6.74 6.62
C ALA A 703 -15.24 -7.21 7.30
N TYR A 704 -14.42 -6.28 7.78
CA TYR A 704 -13.19 -6.56 8.53
C TYR A 704 -13.50 -7.40 9.78
N GLY A 705 -14.57 -7.08 10.51
CA GLY A 705 -15.05 -7.86 11.64
C GLY A 705 -15.45 -9.30 11.29
N VAL A 706 -16.13 -9.48 10.15
CA VAL A 706 -16.48 -10.80 9.63
C VAL A 706 -15.23 -11.62 9.29
N PHE A 707 -14.28 -11.03 8.56
CA PHE A 707 -13.04 -11.73 8.19
C PHE A 707 -12.17 -12.04 9.39
N LEU A 708 -12.09 -11.13 10.36
CA LEU A 708 -11.40 -11.37 11.62
C LEU A 708 -11.96 -12.62 12.30
N ARG A 709 -13.29 -12.78 12.37
CA ARG A 709 -13.90 -13.97 12.97
C ARG A 709 -13.54 -15.25 12.22
N ASP A 710 -13.59 -15.22 10.90
CA ASP A 710 -13.28 -16.39 10.09
C ASP A 710 -11.80 -16.80 10.22
N VAL A 711 -10.89 -15.83 10.19
CA VAL A 711 -9.44 -16.07 10.34
C VAL A 711 -9.13 -16.58 11.75
N GLU A 712 -9.72 -15.97 12.79
CA GLU A 712 -9.59 -16.48 14.16
C GLU A 712 -10.07 -17.92 14.30
N SER A 713 -11.25 -18.24 13.75
CA SER A 713 -11.82 -19.58 13.84
C SER A 713 -10.96 -20.64 13.15
N TRP A 714 -10.30 -20.26 12.05
CA TRP A 714 -9.39 -21.12 11.32
C TRP A 714 -8.06 -21.31 12.07
N VAL A 715 -7.43 -20.23 12.53
CA VAL A 715 -6.15 -20.29 13.25
C VAL A 715 -6.29 -21.06 14.58
N ASP A 716 -7.40 -20.84 15.30
CA ASP A 716 -7.66 -21.54 16.56
C ASP A 716 -8.01 -23.02 16.33
N GLY A 717 -8.79 -23.32 15.28
CA GLY A 717 -9.22 -24.68 14.94
C GLY A 717 -8.09 -25.59 14.48
N GLU A 718 -7.19 -25.09 13.62
CA GLU A 718 -6.12 -25.89 13.02
C GLU A 718 -4.83 -25.89 13.84
N TYR A 719 -4.46 -24.74 14.41
CA TYR A 719 -3.13 -24.55 15.02
C TYR A 719 -3.15 -24.33 16.53
N ALA A 720 -4.33 -24.11 17.13
CA ALA A 720 -4.50 -23.80 18.55
C ALA A 720 -3.54 -22.72 19.06
N LEU A 721 -3.20 -21.73 18.22
CA LEU A 721 -2.14 -20.75 18.47
C LEU A 721 -2.60 -19.58 19.34
N LEU A 722 -3.89 -19.25 19.30
CA LEU A 722 -4.46 -18.11 19.99
C LEU A 722 -4.48 -18.32 21.51
N SER A 723 -4.54 -17.20 22.23
CA SER A 723 -4.64 -17.19 23.69
C SER A 723 -5.88 -17.96 24.15
N PRO A 724 -5.78 -19.03 24.97
CA PRO A 724 -6.95 -19.77 25.42
C PRO A 724 -7.85 -18.85 26.25
N HIS A 725 -9.17 -18.89 25.99
CA HIS A 725 -10.17 -18.36 26.91
C HIS A 725 -9.84 -18.87 28.32
N ARG A 726 -9.42 -18.00 29.25
CA ARG A 726 -9.19 -18.40 30.65
C ARG A 726 -10.50 -18.93 31.23
N GLY A 727 -10.64 -20.26 31.18
CA GLY A 727 -11.83 -21.01 31.53
C GLY A 727 -11.56 -22.50 31.70
N GLY A 728 -10.41 -22.87 32.28
CA GLY A 728 -10.31 -24.15 32.98
C GLY A 728 -11.15 -24.07 34.24
N GLY A 729 -12.37 -24.59 34.19
CA GLY A 729 -13.27 -24.55 35.35
C GLY A 729 -14.76 -24.80 35.12
N SER A 730 -15.20 -25.44 34.03
CA SER A 730 -16.38 -26.32 34.07
C SER A 730 -16.42 -27.16 32.80
N ALA A 731 -16.20 -28.46 32.95
CA ALA A 731 -16.77 -29.43 32.03
C ALA A 731 -18.28 -29.18 31.96
N GLY A 732 -18.80 -28.95 30.76
CA GLY A 732 -20.23 -28.81 30.52
C GLY A 732 -20.56 -27.72 29.52
N LEU A 733 -20.81 -28.18 28.28
CA LEU A 733 -21.70 -27.64 27.26
C LEU A 733 -21.00 -27.13 25.99
N SER A 734 -20.59 -28.10 25.17
CA SER A 734 -21.03 -28.08 23.77
C SER A 734 -22.57 -27.98 23.75
N LEU A 735 -23.11 -26.79 23.50
CA LEU A 735 -24.52 -26.52 23.17
C LEU A 735 -24.67 -25.31 22.23
#